data_AF-A0A2D6IXE1-F1
#
_entry.id   AF-A0A2D6IXE1-F1
#
_cell.length_a   1.000
_cell.length_b   1.000
_cell.length_c   1.000
_cell.angle_alpha   90.00
_cell.angle_beta   90.00
_cell.angle_gamma   90.00
#
_symmetry.space_group_name_H-M   'P 1'
#
loop_
_entity.id
_entity.type
_entity.pdbx_description
1 polymer ?
#
loop_
_entity_poly.entity_id
_entity_poly.type
_entity_poly.pdbx_seq_one_letter_code
_entity_poly.pdbx_strand_id
1 'polypeptide(L)'
;MNKIIGNIVIWLRATPLLFLTAATWADTPHANFALDTRIDPVTHKLEIQADIVLPEIYAGKTLEFLLTDAVEITSAQPAVQRLPFDINEDDNKGFTGINGSSVELTDSGHIARYQVQLPANSTTLHIAYQGTINFALGDEKEQYTRGFRSTAGIIGEEGIYLAGSSLWYPYFSNDLVNFTLSTNVPAGWHLISQGNGTSRDEQGMAHWDSGGAVDEIYLVGGPLIQYSEPAGAVSAEVYLHEPDDALAKKYLTATAQYLEMYRNLIGPYPYGKFALVENFWETGYGMPTFTLLGPQIIRFPFILTSSYPHEILHNWWGNSVFVDYESGNWCEGLTAYMADHLIQEQYGRGAPYRRDTLKKYRDFVKEDRDFPLTEFRSRHSAATEAIGYGKTLMGFHMLRLQIGDELFKQGLARFYRNNRGRQASFADIRTDLEAVSNQDFGTFFEQWVEWTGAANLVVRDVRVRQSAGEYTVNGNLIQTQDGQAYQLTVPVNITTVNGLETSTINLSDKSTAFEITTTAEPLLLEVDPEFDLFRLLDPRETAPSIGQIFGEPEIIAVLPTRGDAELLAGYRQLAEGWQSDSHSITIVSDTDIDKIPATKAVWLFGKENRLARTLFGSDPSLALTETAVIPQGQEIPLQDHSAVLVKRHPDNASKAIGWIIVDPSEALPGLGGKLPHYGKYSYLGFAGEEPANRVKGEWVATDSPLRVDLRADDLQGNVAVQGAVPPPRKALAEIPPVFSRERLLEHIQYLASDELEGRGLGTPGLAKAADYIADQFKAAGLAPAGDDDGYRQVFPVAEGEDGKPHDVANIVGIIPGRNPAYAGQAVLVTAHYDHLGHGWPDARAEDKGKIYNGADDNASGVAIMIELAKLFVAEAAPERSIVFIAFTGEEAGLLGSRYYAEHPAPGALDGIIGVVNMDTVGQLGAQNISVFGAGSASEWPHVFRGIGFTAGIGSTSITGHFASSDHQAFIDKGVPAVQVSSGANLDYHRPSDTVDKIDSAGLIKVAMFVKETVTYLTGRPEMLTITIDGTQATPKPAESGTAGKRRASVGTVPDFAFQGPGVLVSAVVPGSPAVAAGIVAGDVLISLAGTTIENLQSYTDVLKSLSPGDTVAGVVQRDGESIDIEVTVTAR
;
A
#
# COMPACT_ATOMS: atom_id res chain seq x y z
N MET A 1 -27.01 59.69 10.99
CA MET A 1 -28.42 59.45 10.64
C MET A 1 -28.90 58.25 11.43
N ASN A 2 -29.79 58.48 12.41
CA ASN A 2 -30.22 57.49 13.39
C ASN A 2 -31.53 56.81 12.96
N LYS A 3 -31.60 55.49 13.26
CA LYS A 3 -32.75 54.56 13.27
C LYS A 3 -33.30 54.13 11.90
N ILE A 4 -33.05 52.86 11.56
CA ILE A 4 -34.07 51.79 11.50
C ILE A 4 -33.36 50.46 11.79
N ILE A 5 -33.75 49.84 12.90
CA ILE A 5 -33.54 48.44 13.28
C ILE A 5 -34.85 47.74 12.96
N GLY A 6 -34.80 46.52 12.41
CA GLY A 6 -35.91 45.57 12.53
C GLY A 6 -36.21 44.75 11.28
N ASN A 7 -35.91 43.45 11.39
CA ASN A 7 -36.59 42.31 10.78
C ASN A 7 -36.71 42.24 9.25
N ILE A 8 -36.13 41.18 8.66
CA ILE A 8 -36.86 40.14 7.89
C ILE A 8 -35.98 38.90 7.83
N VAL A 9 -36.28 37.96 8.73
CA VAL A 9 -36.17 36.51 8.56
C VAL A 9 -37.44 36.05 7.81
N ILE A 10 -37.38 34.88 7.15
CA ILE A 10 -38.43 34.13 6.41
C ILE A 10 -38.17 34.20 4.89
N TRP A 11 -37.76 33.11 4.24
CA TRP A 11 -38.61 31.95 3.94
C TRP A 11 -38.01 30.59 4.34
N LEU A 12 -38.50 30.10 5.48
CA LEU A 12 -38.65 28.68 5.82
C LEU A 12 -40.16 28.38 5.72
N ARG A 13 -40.57 27.60 4.72
CA ARG A 13 -41.82 26.83 4.70
C ARG A 13 -41.49 25.52 3.98
N ALA A 14 -41.19 24.48 4.75
CA ALA A 14 -42.18 23.50 5.23
C ALA A 14 -42.51 22.47 4.14
N THR A 15 -41.55 21.59 3.89
CA THR A 15 -41.82 20.20 3.50
C THR A 15 -41.75 19.42 4.81
N PRO A 16 -42.78 18.64 5.18
CA PRO A 16 -42.78 17.97 6.48
C PRO A 16 -41.58 17.01 6.52
N LEU A 17 -40.78 17.12 7.58
CA LEU A 17 -40.00 15.99 8.09
C LEU A 17 -40.98 14.82 8.18
N LEU A 18 -40.89 13.89 7.22
CA LEU A 18 -41.13 12.50 7.52
C LEU A 18 -40.05 12.17 8.54
N PHE A 19 -40.41 12.26 9.82
CA PHE A 19 -39.85 11.36 10.81
C PHE A 19 -39.93 9.97 10.16
N LEU A 20 -38.79 9.47 9.69
CA LEU A 20 -38.61 8.04 9.49
C LEU A 20 -38.87 7.45 10.87
N THR A 21 -40.11 7.03 11.08
CA THR A 21 -40.44 5.99 12.02
C THR A 21 -39.40 4.90 11.79
N ALA A 22 -38.62 4.58 12.82
CA ALA A 22 -37.78 3.39 12.84
C ALA A 22 -38.58 2.28 12.17
N ALA A 23 -38.14 1.85 10.99
CA ALA A 23 -38.76 0.74 10.33
C ALA A 23 -38.62 -0.40 11.33
N THR A 24 -39.74 -0.84 11.88
CA THR A 24 -39.80 -2.05 12.69
C THR A 24 -39.35 -3.17 11.77
N TRP A 25 -38.12 -3.60 12.00
CA TRP A 25 -37.46 -4.72 11.35
C TRP A 25 -38.41 -5.91 11.34
N ALA A 26 -38.57 -6.56 10.19
CA ALA A 26 -39.21 -7.87 10.17
C ALA A 26 -38.19 -8.83 10.79
N ASP A 27 -38.23 -8.98 12.12
CA ASP A 27 -37.39 -9.92 12.84
C ASP A 27 -37.68 -11.32 12.33
N THR A 28 -36.75 -11.89 11.57
CA THR A 28 -36.61 -13.34 11.55
C THR A 28 -36.34 -13.73 13.01
N PRO A 29 -37.16 -14.58 13.64
CA PRO A 29 -36.98 -14.85 15.06
C PRO A 29 -35.67 -15.65 15.25
N HIS A 30 -34.71 -15.04 15.94
CA HIS A 30 -33.42 -15.63 16.31
C HIS A 30 -33.46 -16.20 17.73
N ALA A 31 -32.61 -17.19 18.02
CA ALA A 31 -32.40 -17.63 19.40
C ALA A 31 -31.68 -16.52 20.19
N ASN A 32 -32.14 -16.23 21.40
CA ASN A 32 -31.52 -15.23 22.27
C ASN A 32 -30.88 -15.93 23.48
N PHE A 33 -29.58 -15.75 23.65
CA PHE A 33 -28.81 -16.33 24.76
C PHE A 33 -28.51 -15.25 25.81
N ALA A 34 -28.84 -15.50 27.07
CA ALA A 34 -28.31 -14.72 28.18
C ALA A 34 -27.38 -15.62 29.00
N LEU A 35 -26.09 -15.31 28.96
CA LEU A 35 -25.01 -16.13 29.52
C LEU A 35 -24.38 -15.42 30.72
N ASP A 36 -24.48 -16.02 31.90
CA ASP A 36 -23.68 -15.67 33.08
C ASP A 36 -22.62 -16.77 33.26
N THR A 37 -21.35 -16.40 33.06
CA THR A 37 -20.25 -17.36 33.04
C THR A 37 -19.24 -17.08 34.14
N ARG A 38 -18.64 -18.15 34.64
CA ARG A 38 -17.48 -18.06 35.52
C ARG A 38 -16.31 -18.83 34.98
N ILE A 39 -15.15 -18.19 34.99
CA ILE A 39 -13.93 -18.73 34.39
C ILE A 39 -12.79 -18.71 35.41
N ASP A 40 -12.07 -19.83 35.46
CA ASP A 40 -10.82 -19.98 36.22
C ASP A 40 -9.71 -20.48 35.27
N PRO A 41 -8.80 -19.60 34.83
CA PRO A 41 -7.70 -19.96 33.93
C PRO A 41 -6.71 -20.98 34.51
N VAL A 42 -6.54 -21.03 35.85
CA VAL A 42 -5.57 -21.91 36.51
C VAL A 42 -6.06 -23.36 36.50
N THR A 43 -7.37 -23.55 36.65
CA THR A 43 -7.99 -24.88 36.62
C THR A 43 -8.62 -25.23 35.28
N HIS A 44 -8.48 -24.35 34.28
CA HIS A 44 -9.12 -24.45 32.96
C HIS A 44 -10.66 -24.58 33.04
N LYS A 45 -11.26 -24.13 34.14
CA LYS A 45 -12.67 -24.39 34.48
C LYS A 45 -13.59 -23.33 33.89
N LEU A 46 -14.73 -23.80 33.41
CA LEU A 46 -15.85 -23.00 32.96
C LEU A 46 -17.13 -23.42 33.69
N GLU A 47 -17.88 -22.46 34.22
CA GLU A 47 -19.24 -22.63 34.75
C GLU A 47 -20.18 -21.67 34.00
N ILE A 48 -21.36 -22.12 33.60
CA ILE A 48 -22.32 -21.29 32.86
C ILE A 48 -23.72 -21.48 33.42
N GLN A 49 -24.44 -20.37 33.58
CA GLN A 49 -25.88 -20.30 33.65
C GLN A 49 -26.39 -19.61 32.38
N ALA A 50 -27.23 -20.31 31.63
CA ALA A 50 -27.75 -19.84 30.35
C ALA A 50 -29.27 -19.83 30.35
N ASP A 51 -29.85 -18.67 30.05
CA ASP A 51 -31.26 -18.52 29.71
C ASP A 51 -31.38 -18.36 28.20
N ILE A 52 -32.00 -19.33 27.55
CA ILE A 52 -32.07 -19.41 26.08
C ILE A 52 -33.52 -19.27 25.67
N VAL A 53 -33.85 -18.19 24.95
CA VAL A 53 -35.17 -17.96 24.38
C VAL A 53 -35.16 -18.32 22.91
N LEU A 54 -35.82 -19.43 22.56
CA LEU A 54 -35.90 -19.92 21.19
C LEU A 54 -37.09 -19.29 20.43
N PRO A 55 -37.04 -19.24 19.09
CA PRO A 55 -38.15 -18.79 18.25
C PRO A 55 -39.50 -19.46 18.57
N GLU A 56 -40.60 -18.70 18.49
CA GLU A 56 -41.95 -19.19 18.79
C GLU A 56 -42.35 -20.44 18.00
N ILE A 57 -41.80 -20.61 16.79
CA ILE A 57 -42.02 -21.79 15.94
C ILE A 57 -41.59 -23.11 16.60
N TYR A 58 -40.81 -23.06 17.68
CA TYR A 58 -40.36 -24.23 18.42
C TYR A 58 -41.20 -24.56 19.66
N ALA A 59 -42.19 -23.73 20.02
CA ALA A 59 -43.09 -24.00 21.14
C ALA A 59 -43.76 -25.39 20.98
N GLY A 60 -43.70 -26.21 22.04
CA GLY A 60 -44.24 -27.57 22.04
C GLY A 60 -43.47 -28.59 21.20
N LYS A 61 -42.33 -28.25 20.59
CA LYS A 61 -41.51 -29.18 19.80
C LYS A 61 -40.43 -29.86 20.63
N THR A 62 -40.01 -31.03 20.15
CA THR A 62 -38.76 -31.69 20.56
C THR A 62 -37.62 -31.10 19.75
N LEU A 63 -36.52 -30.73 20.40
CA LEU A 63 -35.32 -30.21 19.77
C LEU A 63 -34.09 -30.99 20.21
N GLU A 64 -33.08 -30.99 19.36
CA GLU A 64 -31.75 -31.49 19.68
C GLU A 64 -30.73 -30.36 19.65
N PHE A 65 -29.69 -30.46 20.46
CA PHE A 65 -28.58 -29.53 20.46
C PHE A 65 -27.28 -30.23 20.85
N LEU A 66 -26.16 -29.61 20.46
CA LEU A 66 -24.81 -30.09 20.73
C LEU A 66 -24.12 -29.23 21.78
N LEU A 67 -23.28 -29.87 22.59
CA LEU A 67 -22.27 -29.28 23.46
C LEU A 67 -20.99 -30.09 23.35
N THR A 68 -19.86 -29.54 23.76
CA THR A 68 -18.66 -30.37 23.99
C THR A 68 -18.88 -31.37 25.12
N ASP A 69 -18.30 -32.57 25.03
CA ASP A 69 -18.30 -33.54 26.12
C ASP A 69 -17.41 -33.12 27.31
N ALA A 70 -16.61 -32.07 27.13
CA ALA A 70 -15.77 -31.45 28.15
C ALA A 70 -16.57 -30.65 29.20
N VAL A 71 -17.88 -30.43 28.97
CA VAL A 71 -18.82 -29.82 29.92
C VAL A 71 -20.01 -30.74 30.18
N GLU A 72 -20.55 -30.68 31.40
CA GLU A 72 -21.71 -31.47 31.82
C GLU A 72 -22.83 -30.56 32.33
N ILE A 73 -24.07 -30.84 31.87
CA ILE A 73 -25.28 -30.15 32.34
C ILE A 73 -25.60 -30.58 33.76
N THR A 74 -25.53 -29.63 34.69
CA THR A 74 -25.81 -29.84 36.12
C THR A 74 -27.27 -29.62 36.47
N SER A 75 -27.97 -28.75 35.74
CA SER A 75 -29.41 -28.54 35.87
C SER A 75 -30.02 -28.03 34.56
N ALA A 76 -31.27 -28.38 34.30
CA ALA A 76 -32.01 -27.88 33.15
C ALA A 76 -33.51 -27.80 33.42
N GLN A 77 -34.15 -26.74 32.93
CA GLN A 77 -35.59 -26.55 32.93
C GLN A 77 -36.04 -25.97 31.57
N PRO A 78 -36.83 -26.70 30.76
CA PRO A 78 -37.31 -28.07 30.97
C PRO A 78 -36.17 -29.11 31.01
N ALA A 79 -36.48 -30.32 31.50
CA ALA A 79 -35.48 -31.38 31.60
C ALA A 79 -34.93 -31.78 30.22
N VAL A 80 -33.63 -32.00 30.16
CA VAL A 80 -32.91 -32.43 28.95
C VAL A 80 -32.44 -33.88 29.10
N GLN A 81 -32.40 -34.61 27.99
CA GLN A 81 -31.92 -35.98 27.91
C GLN A 81 -30.66 -36.05 27.06
N ARG A 82 -29.57 -36.61 27.59
CA ARG A 82 -28.38 -36.93 26.81
C ARG A 82 -28.66 -38.13 25.91
N LEU A 83 -28.34 -38.01 24.62
CA LEU A 83 -28.50 -39.06 23.63
C LEU A 83 -27.16 -39.76 23.35
N PRO A 84 -27.17 -41.02 22.86
CA PRO A 84 -25.98 -41.63 22.27
C PRO A 84 -25.48 -40.79 21.08
N PHE A 85 -24.17 -40.70 20.91
CA PHE A 85 -23.50 -40.02 19.79
C PHE A 85 -22.71 -41.06 18.99
N ASP A 86 -22.99 -41.18 17.68
CA ASP A 86 -22.23 -42.00 16.73
C ASP A 86 -21.64 -41.09 15.64
N ILE A 87 -20.31 -41.07 15.55
CA ILE A 87 -19.56 -40.26 14.58
C ILE A 87 -19.79 -40.71 13.12
N ASN A 88 -20.34 -41.91 12.90
CA ASN A 88 -20.51 -42.51 11.56
C ASN A 88 -21.93 -42.36 10.97
N GLU A 89 -22.89 -41.75 11.68
CA GLU A 89 -24.21 -41.44 11.11
C GLU A 89 -24.16 -40.18 10.22
N ASP A 90 -24.77 -40.24 9.03
CA ASP A 90 -24.78 -39.16 8.02
C ASP A 90 -25.37 -37.83 8.54
N ASP A 91 -26.21 -37.87 9.59
CA ASP A 91 -26.89 -36.70 10.18
C ASP A 91 -25.94 -35.76 10.97
N ASN A 92 -24.72 -36.21 11.32
CA ASN A 92 -23.76 -35.42 12.12
C ASN A 92 -22.78 -34.58 11.27
N LYS A 93 -22.90 -34.63 9.93
CA LYS A 93 -22.07 -33.86 8.98
C LYS A 93 -22.46 -32.36 8.88
N GLY A 94 -23.45 -31.91 9.65
CA GLY A 94 -24.03 -30.56 9.52
C GLY A 94 -23.36 -29.44 10.34
N PHE A 95 -22.54 -29.77 11.35
CA PHE A 95 -21.82 -28.75 12.14
C PHE A 95 -20.41 -28.56 11.59
N THR A 96 -20.15 -27.42 10.95
CA THR A 96 -18.83 -27.13 10.35
C THR A 96 -18.07 -25.99 11.04
N GLY A 97 -18.66 -25.34 12.05
CA GLY A 97 -18.16 -24.06 12.54
C GLY A 97 -17.94 -23.04 11.40
N ILE A 98 -17.46 -21.84 11.72
CA ILE A 98 -17.17 -20.82 10.67
C ILE A 98 -15.72 -20.95 10.18
N ASN A 99 -14.79 -21.27 11.08
CA ASN A 99 -13.35 -21.27 10.79
C ASN A 99 -12.77 -22.64 10.40
N GLY A 100 -13.59 -23.67 10.15
CA GLY A 100 -13.10 -25.04 9.87
C GLY A 100 -12.33 -25.72 11.03
N SER A 101 -12.08 -25.01 12.14
CA SER A 101 -11.50 -25.54 13.39
C SER A 101 -12.37 -26.60 14.07
N SER A 102 -13.60 -26.82 13.59
CA SER A 102 -14.48 -27.87 14.11
C SER A 102 -13.99 -29.27 13.75
N VAL A 103 -13.14 -29.46 12.73
CA VAL A 103 -12.67 -30.79 12.32
C VAL A 103 -12.05 -31.54 13.50
N GLU A 104 -11.31 -30.86 14.37
CA GLU A 104 -10.73 -31.50 15.55
C GLU A 104 -11.80 -31.98 16.54
N LEU A 105 -12.89 -31.24 16.76
CA LEU A 105 -14.01 -31.61 17.65
C LEU A 105 -14.96 -32.64 17.01
N THR A 106 -15.26 -32.48 15.72
CA THR A 106 -16.13 -33.40 14.96
C THR A 106 -15.45 -34.73 14.70
N ASP A 107 -14.14 -34.76 14.45
CA ASP A 107 -13.39 -35.99 14.16
C ASP A 107 -12.86 -36.68 15.44
N SER A 108 -12.61 -35.93 16.53
CA SER A 108 -12.17 -36.51 17.81
C SER A 108 -13.30 -37.18 18.61
N GLY A 109 -14.57 -36.86 18.30
CA GLY A 109 -15.72 -37.39 19.03
C GLY A 109 -16.01 -36.69 20.36
N HIS A 110 -15.40 -35.54 20.64
CA HIS A 110 -15.59 -34.75 21.87
C HIS A 110 -16.90 -33.94 21.90
N ILE A 111 -17.99 -34.55 21.42
CA ILE A 111 -19.32 -33.93 21.27
C ILE A 111 -20.35 -34.72 22.08
N ALA A 112 -21.19 -33.99 22.82
CA ALA A 112 -22.34 -34.51 23.53
C ALA A 112 -23.64 -33.99 22.89
N ARG A 113 -24.49 -34.94 22.46
CA ARG A 113 -25.82 -34.65 21.92
C ARG A 113 -26.88 -34.69 23.01
N TYR A 114 -27.75 -33.68 23.04
CA TYR A 114 -28.85 -33.56 23.98
C TYR A 114 -30.16 -33.34 23.26
N GLN A 115 -31.25 -33.79 23.88
CA GLN A 115 -32.62 -33.60 23.42
C GLN A 115 -33.45 -32.91 24.50
N VAL A 116 -34.32 -31.99 24.10
CA VAL A 116 -35.22 -31.25 24.99
C VAL A 116 -36.63 -31.20 24.41
N GLN A 117 -37.64 -31.41 25.26
CA GLN A 117 -39.03 -31.17 24.89
C GLN A 117 -39.48 -29.83 25.45
N LEU A 118 -39.78 -28.86 24.57
CA LEU A 118 -40.29 -27.56 24.99
C LEU A 118 -41.77 -27.64 25.38
N PRO A 119 -42.21 -26.90 26.43
CA PRO A 119 -43.63 -26.75 26.75
C PRO A 119 -44.39 -26.06 25.61
N ALA A 120 -45.69 -26.34 25.47
CA ALA A 120 -46.52 -25.70 24.43
C ALA A 120 -46.70 -24.18 24.63
N ASN A 121 -46.42 -23.67 25.84
CA ASN A 121 -46.61 -22.28 26.24
C ASN A 121 -45.30 -21.56 26.60
N SER A 122 -44.14 -22.15 26.30
CA SER A 122 -42.82 -21.56 26.57
C SER A 122 -41.81 -22.02 25.54
N THR A 123 -40.93 -21.12 25.12
CA THR A 123 -39.74 -21.43 24.30
C THR A 123 -38.44 -21.20 25.05
N THR A 124 -38.53 -20.97 26.36
CA THR A 124 -37.37 -20.71 27.21
C THR A 124 -36.79 -22.01 27.75
N LEU A 125 -35.48 -22.16 27.59
CA LEU A 125 -34.66 -23.21 28.16
C LEU A 125 -33.66 -22.57 29.13
N HIS A 126 -33.77 -22.93 30.40
CA HIS A 126 -32.81 -22.58 31.44
C HIS A 126 -31.87 -23.76 31.64
N ILE A 127 -30.56 -23.56 31.47
CA ILE A 127 -29.57 -24.61 31.74
C ILE A 127 -28.41 -24.06 32.58
N ALA A 128 -27.86 -24.92 33.44
CA ALA A 128 -26.58 -24.69 34.06
C ALA A 128 -25.65 -25.88 33.77
N TYR A 129 -24.40 -25.59 33.44
CA TYR A 129 -23.41 -26.60 33.09
C TYR A 129 -22.01 -26.14 33.47
N GLN A 130 -21.10 -27.09 33.69
CA GLN A 130 -19.72 -26.79 34.05
C GLN A 130 -18.76 -27.86 33.52
N GLY A 131 -17.49 -27.50 33.38
CA GLY A 131 -16.48 -28.42 32.88
C GLY A 131 -15.10 -27.80 32.75
N THR A 132 -14.23 -28.46 31.99
CA THR A 132 -12.84 -28.06 31.78
C THR A 132 -12.56 -27.99 30.29
N ILE A 133 -12.22 -26.82 29.75
CA ILE A 133 -11.91 -26.66 28.31
C ILE A 133 -10.43 -26.36 28.15
N ASN A 134 -9.69 -27.33 27.64
CA ASN A 134 -8.25 -27.22 27.37
C ASN A 134 -7.86 -28.12 26.20
N PHE A 135 -8.32 -27.77 24.99
CA PHE A 135 -7.89 -28.44 23.77
C PHE A 135 -6.53 -27.86 23.36
N ALA A 136 -5.52 -28.71 23.25
CA ALA A 136 -4.15 -28.30 22.95
C ALA A 136 -4.06 -27.63 21.56
N LEU A 137 -3.09 -26.73 21.39
CA LEU A 137 -2.80 -26.13 20.09
C LEU A 137 -2.17 -27.16 19.15
N GLY A 138 -2.86 -27.51 18.06
CA GLY A 138 -2.38 -28.38 16.99
C GLY A 138 -1.63 -27.63 15.89
N ASP A 139 -0.72 -28.30 15.19
CA ASP A 139 -0.03 -27.75 14.01
C ASP A 139 -0.92 -27.88 12.77
N GLU A 140 -1.08 -26.80 12.00
CA GLU A 140 -1.76 -26.87 10.70
C GLU A 140 -0.89 -27.60 9.66
N LYS A 141 -1.48 -28.57 8.94
CA LYS A 141 -0.78 -29.43 7.98
C LYS A 141 -0.60 -28.81 6.57
N GLU A 142 -1.12 -27.62 6.29
CA GLU A 142 -1.12 -27.07 4.93
C GLU A 142 0.11 -26.21 4.58
N GLN A 143 0.61 -26.42 3.36
CA GLN A 143 1.94 -26.10 2.84
C GLN A 143 2.32 -24.61 2.68
N TYR A 144 1.62 -23.64 3.28
CA TYR A 144 1.88 -22.22 2.97
C TYR A 144 2.04 -21.23 4.11
N THR A 145 2.06 -21.65 5.38
CA THR A 145 2.29 -20.67 6.45
C THR A 145 3.16 -21.19 7.59
N ARG A 146 4.19 -20.39 7.90
CA ARG A 146 5.20 -20.65 8.91
C ARG A 146 4.55 -20.62 10.30
N GLY A 147 4.24 -21.79 10.87
CA GLY A 147 4.01 -21.93 12.31
C GLY A 147 2.65 -21.49 12.86
N PHE A 148 1.61 -21.39 12.03
CA PHE A 148 0.25 -21.22 12.55
C PHE A 148 -0.24 -22.48 13.27
N ARG A 149 -0.92 -22.26 14.40
CA ARG A 149 -1.52 -23.30 15.23
C ARG A 149 -3.00 -23.02 15.39
N SER A 150 -3.80 -24.06 15.57
CA SER A 150 -5.23 -23.94 15.81
C SER A 150 -5.63 -24.75 17.04
N THR A 151 -6.79 -24.44 17.61
CA THR A 151 -7.37 -25.17 18.73
C THR A 151 -8.89 -25.17 18.59
N ALA A 152 -9.52 -26.28 18.99
CA ALA A 152 -10.95 -26.36 19.21
C ALA A 152 -11.45 -25.42 20.32
N GLY A 153 -10.62 -25.03 21.28
CA GLY A 153 -10.97 -24.12 22.37
C GLY A 153 -10.05 -24.29 23.59
N ILE A 154 -9.66 -23.19 24.23
CA ILE A 154 -8.71 -23.25 25.35
C ILE A 154 -9.02 -22.17 26.38
N ILE A 155 -8.93 -22.56 27.65
CA ILE A 155 -8.91 -21.65 28.80
C ILE A 155 -7.62 -21.95 29.53
N GLY A 156 -6.66 -21.03 29.60
CA GLY A 156 -5.39 -21.25 30.31
C GLY A 156 -4.76 -19.95 30.78
N GLU A 157 -3.69 -20.00 31.57
CA GLU A 157 -3.06 -18.80 32.16
C GLU A 157 -2.52 -17.79 31.13
N GLU A 158 -2.21 -18.23 29.91
CA GLU A 158 -1.76 -17.36 28.81
C GLU A 158 -2.91 -16.62 28.13
N GLY A 159 -4.13 -17.17 28.18
CA GLY A 159 -5.33 -16.58 27.60
C GLY A 159 -6.47 -17.57 27.38
N ILE A 160 -7.56 -17.06 26.83
CA ILE A 160 -8.78 -17.79 26.53
C ILE A 160 -9.11 -17.61 25.05
N TYR A 161 -9.53 -18.70 24.42
CA TYR A 161 -10.18 -18.69 23.11
C TYR A 161 -11.33 -19.69 23.11
N LEU A 162 -12.54 -19.16 23.02
CA LEU A 162 -13.78 -19.91 22.84
C LEU A 162 -14.54 -19.34 21.65
N ALA A 163 -14.92 -20.21 20.72
CA ALA A 163 -15.74 -19.89 19.55
C ALA A 163 -16.91 -20.87 19.46
N GLY A 164 -17.86 -20.66 18.57
CA GLY A 164 -18.93 -21.63 18.28
C GLY A 164 -18.38 -23.02 17.97
N SER A 165 -17.25 -23.11 17.26
CA SER A 165 -16.55 -24.37 17.01
C SER A 165 -16.15 -25.13 18.27
N SER A 166 -15.99 -24.46 19.42
CA SER A 166 -15.71 -25.09 20.72
C SER A 166 -16.90 -25.79 21.35
N LEU A 167 -18.13 -25.58 20.83
CA LEU A 167 -19.38 -26.06 21.42
C LEU A 167 -19.49 -25.76 22.94
N TRP A 168 -18.97 -24.60 23.36
CA TRP A 168 -18.99 -24.14 24.75
C TRP A 168 -20.35 -23.56 25.17
N TYR A 169 -21.23 -23.31 24.19
CA TYR A 169 -22.64 -22.98 24.37
C TYR A 169 -23.51 -23.92 23.51
N PRO A 170 -24.80 -24.10 23.85
CA PRO A 170 -25.68 -25.00 23.10
C PRO A 170 -25.85 -24.59 21.65
N TYR A 171 -25.49 -25.50 20.75
CA TYR A 171 -25.66 -25.33 19.31
C TYR A 171 -26.91 -26.08 18.82
N PHE A 172 -27.88 -25.36 18.26
CA PHE A 172 -29.14 -25.93 17.77
C PHE A 172 -29.20 -26.10 16.24
N SER A 173 -28.67 -25.11 15.50
CA SER A 173 -28.71 -25.02 14.04
C SER A 173 -27.71 -23.96 13.55
N ASN A 174 -27.54 -23.84 12.24
CA ASN A 174 -26.75 -22.78 11.58
C ASN A 174 -27.48 -21.41 11.54
N ASP A 175 -28.55 -21.25 12.33
CA ASP A 175 -29.30 -19.98 12.38
C ASP A 175 -28.52 -18.92 13.18
N LEU A 176 -28.67 -17.65 12.80
CA LEU A 176 -28.11 -16.54 13.56
C LEU A 176 -28.74 -16.44 14.95
N VAL A 177 -27.95 -15.98 15.91
CA VAL A 177 -28.30 -15.84 17.32
C VAL A 177 -28.10 -14.40 17.80
N ASN A 178 -28.77 -14.01 18.88
CA ASN A 178 -28.42 -12.83 19.66
C ASN A 178 -27.88 -13.29 21.02
N PHE A 179 -27.01 -12.50 21.65
CA PHE A 179 -26.60 -12.82 23.02
C PHE A 179 -26.32 -11.62 23.90
N THR A 180 -26.46 -11.85 25.20
CA THR A 180 -25.86 -11.06 26.26
C THR A 180 -24.95 -11.97 27.08
N LEU A 181 -23.77 -11.48 27.45
CA LEU A 181 -22.74 -12.24 28.15
C LEU A 181 -22.21 -11.40 29.32
N SER A 182 -22.17 -12.00 30.51
CA SER A 182 -21.50 -11.44 31.68
C SER A 182 -20.54 -12.48 32.25
N THR A 183 -19.31 -12.07 32.58
CA THR A 183 -18.30 -13.00 33.08
C THR A 183 -17.32 -12.37 34.06
N ASN A 184 -16.82 -13.15 35.03
CA ASN A 184 -15.76 -12.69 35.93
C ASN A 184 -14.43 -12.59 35.20
N VAL A 185 -13.73 -11.48 35.40
CA VAL A 185 -12.43 -11.22 34.76
C VAL A 185 -11.32 -11.36 35.81
N PRO A 186 -10.34 -12.25 35.60
CA PRO A 186 -9.17 -12.33 36.47
C PRO A 186 -8.45 -10.98 36.62
N ALA A 187 -7.73 -10.79 37.73
CA ALA A 187 -7.02 -9.53 37.97
C ALA A 187 -5.95 -9.28 36.88
N GLY A 188 -5.97 -8.10 36.26
CA GLY A 188 -5.04 -7.74 35.19
C GLY A 188 -5.40 -8.30 33.82
N TRP A 189 -6.56 -8.95 33.69
CA TRP A 189 -7.05 -9.48 32.42
C TRP A 189 -8.07 -8.57 31.76
N HIS A 190 -8.29 -8.80 30.47
CA HIS A 190 -9.44 -8.32 29.72
C HIS A 190 -10.08 -9.50 28.99
N LEU A 191 -11.42 -9.59 29.01
CA LEU A 191 -12.17 -10.60 28.27
C LEU A 191 -13.05 -9.92 27.21
N ILE A 192 -12.81 -10.26 25.96
CA ILE A 192 -13.39 -9.63 24.79
C ILE A 192 -14.38 -10.60 24.15
N SER A 193 -15.57 -10.09 23.87
CA SER A 193 -16.55 -10.72 22.97
C SER A 193 -16.96 -9.71 21.91
N GLN A 194 -17.81 -10.16 21.01
CA GLN A 194 -18.35 -9.35 19.94
C GLN A 194 -19.52 -8.47 20.39
N GLY A 195 -19.77 -7.41 19.64
CA GLY A 195 -20.84 -6.45 19.93
C GLY A 195 -20.39 -5.31 20.83
N ASN A 196 -21.32 -4.77 21.62
CA ASN A 196 -21.12 -3.59 22.46
C ASN A 196 -20.90 -4.01 23.91
N GLY A 197 -20.00 -3.33 24.63
CA GLY A 197 -19.74 -3.72 26.01
C GLY A 197 -18.42 -3.19 26.58
N THR A 198 -18.03 -3.79 27.70
CA THR A 198 -16.75 -3.55 28.36
C THR A 198 -16.02 -4.87 28.60
N SER A 199 -14.72 -4.87 28.32
CA SER A 199 -13.86 -6.03 28.54
C SER A 199 -13.49 -6.25 30.01
N ARG A 200 -13.65 -5.21 30.84
CA ARG A 200 -13.52 -5.24 32.29
C ARG A 200 -14.03 -3.93 32.90
N ASP A 201 -14.96 -4.02 33.84
CA ASP A 201 -15.45 -2.88 34.63
C ASP A 201 -14.74 -2.72 35.98
N GLU A 202 -15.19 -1.77 36.79
CA GLU A 202 -14.65 -1.48 38.13
C GLU A 202 -14.85 -2.64 39.12
N GLN A 203 -15.84 -3.49 38.87
CA GLN A 203 -16.18 -4.68 39.67
C GLN A 203 -15.38 -5.91 39.22
N GLY A 204 -14.61 -5.82 38.14
CA GLY A 204 -13.87 -6.94 37.57
C GLY A 204 -14.75 -7.89 36.75
N MET A 205 -15.82 -7.37 36.15
CA MET A 205 -16.71 -8.11 35.25
C MET A 205 -16.55 -7.62 33.82
N ALA A 206 -16.69 -8.53 32.85
CA ALA A 206 -16.88 -8.18 31.45
C ALA A 206 -18.35 -8.32 31.10
N HIS A 207 -18.85 -7.39 30.29
CA HIS A 207 -20.25 -7.34 29.86
C HIS A 207 -20.30 -7.10 28.36
N TRP A 208 -21.03 -7.95 27.63
CA TRP A 208 -21.16 -7.88 26.19
C TRP A 208 -22.61 -8.10 25.76
N ASP A 209 -23.05 -7.34 24.79
CA ASP A 209 -24.34 -7.45 24.11
C ASP A 209 -24.05 -7.47 22.60
N SER A 210 -24.55 -8.49 21.90
CA SER A 210 -24.32 -8.63 20.46
C SER A 210 -24.80 -7.42 19.65
N GLY A 211 -25.79 -6.68 20.16
CA GLY A 211 -26.38 -5.51 19.51
C GLY A 211 -27.19 -5.84 18.26
N GLY A 212 -27.39 -7.13 17.98
CA GLY A 212 -28.03 -7.67 16.78
C GLY A 212 -27.63 -9.13 16.53
N ALA A 213 -28.13 -9.68 15.42
CA ALA A 213 -27.89 -11.06 15.02
C ALA A 213 -26.42 -11.29 14.64
N VAL A 214 -25.87 -12.40 15.12
CA VAL A 214 -24.51 -12.90 14.89
C VAL A 214 -24.56 -14.39 14.59
N ASP A 215 -23.53 -14.92 13.94
CA ASP A 215 -23.44 -16.30 13.46
C ASP A 215 -22.97 -17.28 14.54
N GLU A 216 -22.08 -16.86 15.44
CA GLU A 216 -21.66 -17.65 16.60
C GLU A 216 -21.37 -16.77 17.83
N ILE A 217 -20.97 -17.34 18.98
CA ILE A 217 -20.60 -16.56 20.19
C ILE A 217 -19.12 -16.79 20.54
N TYR A 218 -18.35 -15.70 20.51
CA TYR A 218 -16.94 -15.69 20.87
C TYR A 218 -16.71 -15.24 22.31
N LEU A 219 -15.69 -15.80 22.96
CA LEU A 219 -15.09 -15.23 24.17
C LEU A 219 -13.58 -15.46 24.11
N VAL A 220 -12.84 -14.36 24.01
CA VAL A 220 -11.38 -14.36 23.93
C VAL A 220 -10.79 -13.44 24.98
N GLY A 221 -9.49 -13.54 25.25
CA GLY A 221 -8.82 -12.57 26.11
C GLY A 221 -7.67 -13.19 26.89
N GLY A 222 -7.19 -12.46 27.89
CA GLY A 222 -5.96 -12.82 28.58
C GLY A 222 -5.42 -11.68 29.44
N PRO A 223 -4.19 -11.84 29.97
CA PRO A 223 -3.43 -10.75 30.57
C PRO A 223 -3.05 -9.74 29.48
N LEU A 224 -3.86 -8.69 29.35
CA LEU A 224 -3.81 -7.73 28.25
C LEU A 224 -3.86 -6.29 28.80
N ILE A 225 -3.40 -5.36 27.98
CA ILE A 225 -3.43 -3.92 28.21
C ILE A 225 -4.30 -3.30 27.13
N GLN A 226 -5.32 -2.54 27.55
CA GLN A 226 -6.26 -1.90 26.65
C GLN A 226 -5.83 -0.47 26.29
N TYR A 227 -5.91 -0.15 25.00
CA TYR A 227 -5.85 1.20 24.44
C TYR A 227 -7.16 1.47 23.70
N SER A 228 -7.65 2.70 23.74
CA SER A 228 -8.89 3.07 23.07
C SER A 228 -8.89 4.54 22.65
N GLU A 229 -9.43 4.80 21.46
CA GLU A 229 -9.66 6.14 20.93
C GLU A 229 -11.02 6.20 20.20
N PRO A 230 -11.71 7.36 20.21
CA PRO A 230 -12.94 7.53 19.45
C PRO A 230 -12.66 7.62 17.94
N ALA A 231 -13.38 6.81 17.15
CA ALA A 231 -13.42 6.84 15.69
C ALA A 231 -14.82 7.24 15.21
N GLY A 232 -15.19 8.51 15.42
CA GLY A 232 -16.55 9.00 15.24
C GLY A 232 -17.46 8.48 16.36
N ALA A 233 -18.54 7.78 16.00
CA ALA A 233 -19.47 7.17 16.96
C ALA A 233 -19.04 5.78 17.46
N VAL A 234 -17.87 5.29 17.03
CA VAL A 234 -17.37 3.93 17.31
C VAL A 234 -16.09 4.02 18.13
N SER A 235 -15.92 3.11 19.08
CA SER A 235 -14.67 2.93 19.83
C SER A 235 -13.68 2.12 18.98
N ALA A 236 -12.52 2.71 18.64
CA ALA A 236 -11.39 1.95 18.13
C ALA A 236 -10.58 1.45 19.34
N GLU A 237 -10.24 0.17 19.38
CA GLU A 237 -9.58 -0.45 20.53
C GLU A 237 -8.38 -1.30 20.09
N VAL A 238 -7.38 -1.37 20.95
CA VAL A 238 -6.23 -2.27 20.80
C VAL A 238 -5.95 -2.94 22.14
N TYR A 239 -5.75 -4.25 22.14
CA TYR A 239 -5.37 -5.04 23.31
C TYR A 239 -4.02 -5.71 23.06
N LEU A 240 -3.02 -5.41 23.88
CA LEU A 240 -1.66 -5.95 23.75
C LEU A 240 -1.23 -6.70 25.02
N HIS A 241 -0.38 -7.71 24.90
CA HIS A 241 0.20 -8.41 26.06
C HIS A 241 1.24 -7.55 26.79
N GLU A 242 2.00 -6.75 26.04
CA GLU A 242 3.02 -5.84 26.56
C GLU A 242 2.69 -4.38 26.22
N PRO A 243 3.11 -3.40 27.04
CA PRO A 243 2.89 -2.01 26.72
C PRO A 243 3.66 -1.59 25.45
N ASP A 244 2.94 -1.09 24.44
CA ASP A 244 3.52 -0.54 23.20
C ASP A 244 2.59 0.55 22.63
N ASP A 245 2.73 1.76 23.17
CA ASP A 245 1.93 2.93 22.79
C ASP A 245 2.03 3.23 21.27
N ALA A 246 3.21 3.01 20.68
CA ALA A 246 3.47 3.31 19.28
C ALA A 246 2.74 2.32 18.35
N LEU A 247 2.77 1.04 18.68
CA LEU A 247 2.04 0.01 17.94
C LEU A 247 0.53 0.21 18.09
N ALA A 248 0.05 0.43 19.32
CA ALA A 248 -1.35 0.68 19.58
C ALA A 248 -1.86 1.90 18.79
N LYS A 249 -1.11 3.02 18.79
CA LYS A 249 -1.50 4.22 18.06
C LYS A 249 -1.60 4.00 16.55
N LYS A 250 -0.69 3.21 15.96
CA LYS A 250 -0.75 2.87 14.53
C LYS A 250 -2.04 2.14 14.18
N TYR A 251 -2.41 1.15 14.98
CA TYR A 251 -3.65 0.39 14.77
C TYR A 251 -4.89 1.25 15.01
N LEU A 252 -4.96 2.03 16.10
CA LEU A 252 -6.08 2.93 16.36
C LEU A 252 -6.30 3.93 15.21
N THR A 253 -5.21 4.51 14.68
CA THR A 253 -5.26 5.43 13.55
C THR A 253 -5.76 4.73 12.29
N ALA A 254 -5.19 3.55 11.97
CA ALA A 254 -5.61 2.76 10.82
C ALA A 254 -7.08 2.34 10.92
N THR A 255 -7.53 1.88 12.10
CA THR A 255 -8.94 1.55 12.37
C THR A 255 -9.83 2.75 12.04
N ALA A 256 -9.50 3.94 12.56
CA ALA A 256 -10.31 5.14 12.32
C ALA A 256 -10.39 5.50 10.84
N GLN A 257 -9.27 5.46 10.11
CA GLN A 257 -9.22 5.77 8.68
C GLN A 257 -10.02 4.76 7.85
N TYR A 258 -9.88 3.45 8.10
CA TYR A 258 -10.60 2.42 7.36
C TYR A 258 -12.09 2.40 7.68
N LEU A 259 -12.47 2.58 8.94
CA LEU A 259 -13.87 2.75 9.31
C LEU A 259 -14.51 3.91 8.56
N GLU A 260 -13.82 5.04 8.46
CA GLU A 260 -14.33 6.22 7.75
C GLU A 260 -14.40 6.00 6.23
N MET A 261 -13.39 5.35 5.62
CA MET A 261 -13.42 4.98 4.21
C MET A 261 -14.64 4.10 3.88
N TYR A 262 -14.85 3.04 4.65
CA TYR A 262 -15.94 2.10 4.42
C TYR A 262 -17.31 2.68 4.78
N ARG A 263 -17.41 3.57 5.78
CA ARG A 263 -18.65 4.29 6.07
C ARG A 263 -19.12 5.15 4.91
N ASN A 264 -18.19 5.85 4.26
CA ASN A 264 -18.48 6.68 3.11
C ASN A 264 -18.76 5.84 1.84
N LEU A 265 -18.16 4.65 1.74
CA LEU A 265 -18.34 3.75 0.60
C LEU A 265 -19.65 2.94 0.66
N ILE A 266 -20.01 2.42 1.84
CA ILE A 266 -21.08 1.43 2.02
C ILE A 266 -22.21 2.00 2.88
N GLY A 267 -21.88 2.58 4.03
CA GLY A 267 -22.84 3.08 5.00
C GLY A 267 -22.38 2.87 6.44
N PRO A 268 -23.20 3.27 7.43
CA PRO A 268 -22.81 3.30 8.84
C PRO A 268 -22.22 1.97 9.32
N TYR A 269 -21.17 2.04 10.15
CA TYR A 269 -20.60 0.85 10.77
C TYR A 269 -21.65 0.17 11.67
N PRO A 270 -21.79 -1.18 11.62
CA PRO A 270 -22.91 -1.85 12.27
C PRO A 270 -22.85 -1.89 13.81
N TYR A 271 -21.67 -1.70 14.41
CA TYR A 271 -21.45 -1.92 15.84
C TYR A 271 -20.91 -0.67 16.56
N GLY A 272 -20.76 -0.74 17.88
CA GLY A 272 -20.23 0.35 18.70
C GLY A 272 -18.71 0.33 18.89
N LYS A 273 -18.03 -0.77 18.56
CA LYS A 273 -16.56 -0.88 18.63
C LYS A 273 -15.96 -1.69 17.49
N PHE A 274 -14.68 -1.44 17.19
CA PHE A 274 -13.80 -2.37 16.49
C PHE A 274 -12.49 -2.51 17.27
N ALA A 275 -12.03 -3.74 17.53
CA ALA A 275 -10.80 -3.98 18.28
C ALA A 275 -9.75 -4.80 17.50
N LEU A 276 -8.47 -4.41 17.60
CA LEU A 276 -7.37 -5.35 17.43
C LEU A 276 -7.11 -6.04 18.78
N VAL A 277 -7.03 -7.36 18.79
CA VAL A 277 -6.64 -8.15 19.96
C VAL A 277 -5.37 -8.93 19.62
N GLU A 278 -4.28 -8.68 20.34
CA GLU A 278 -3.08 -9.52 20.29
C GLU A 278 -3.41 -10.88 20.92
N ASN A 279 -3.11 -11.94 20.18
CA ASN A 279 -3.31 -13.30 20.63
C ASN A 279 -2.07 -13.85 21.33
N PHE A 280 -2.22 -14.92 22.13
CA PHE A 280 -1.09 -15.57 22.81
C PHE A 280 -0.40 -16.64 21.95
N TRP A 281 -0.84 -16.85 20.70
CA TRP A 281 -0.14 -17.62 19.68
C TRP A 281 -0.31 -16.99 18.30
N GLU A 282 0.48 -17.41 17.31
CA GLU A 282 0.37 -16.84 15.96
C GLU A 282 -1.00 -17.20 15.34
N THR A 283 -1.77 -16.18 14.95
CA THR A 283 -3.07 -16.30 14.25
C THR A 283 -3.35 -15.12 13.31
N GLY A 284 -4.37 -15.27 12.46
CA GLY A 284 -4.94 -14.19 11.66
C GLY A 284 -6.45 -14.38 11.50
N TYR A 285 -7.22 -14.18 12.57
CA TYR A 285 -8.68 -14.41 12.55
C TYR A 285 -9.47 -13.11 12.57
N GLY A 286 -10.49 -13.01 11.72
CA GLY A 286 -11.49 -11.95 11.73
C GLY A 286 -12.75 -12.39 12.45
N MET A 287 -13.23 -11.58 13.40
CA MET A 287 -14.49 -11.80 14.12
C MET A 287 -15.40 -10.58 13.98
N PRO A 288 -16.71 -10.72 14.26
CA PRO A 288 -17.57 -9.56 14.41
C PRO A 288 -17.02 -8.63 15.49
N THR A 289 -16.77 -7.36 15.14
CA THR A 289 -16.25 -6.27 15.99
C THR A 289 -14.80 -6.37 16.46
N PHE A 290 -14.04 -7.41 16.12
CA PHE A 290 -12.62 -7.46 16.45
C PHE A 290 -11.85 -8.45 15.57
N THR A 291 -10.53 -8.31 15.53
CA THR A 291 -9.63 -9.29 14.90
C THR A 291 -8.60 -9.79 15.91
N LEU A 292 -8.27 -11.07 15.83
CA LEU A 292 -7.34 -11.76 16.71
C LEU A 292 -6.07 -12.12 15.93
N LEU A 293 -5.01 -11.35 16.15
CA LEU A 293 -3.76 -11.44 15.38
C LEU A 293 -2.60 -11.88 16.27
N GLY A 294 -1.69 -12.66 15.68
CA GLY A 294 -0.51 -13.18 16.34
C GLY A 294 0.50 -12.11 16.77
N PRO A 295 1.31 -12.35 17.83
CA PRO A 295 2.29 -11.40 18.31
C PRO A 295 3.28 -10.95 17.23
N GLN A 296 3.84 -11.85 16.43
CA GLN A 296 4.78 -11.45 15.38
C GLN A 296 4.07 -10.71 14.26
N ILE A 297 2.86 -11.13 13.92
CA ILE A 297 2.08 -10.59 12.80
C ILE A 297 1.73 -9.12 13.01
N ILE A 298 1.25 -8.75 14.21
CA ILE A 298 0.86 -7.36 14.45
C ILE A 298 2.03 -6.37 14.33
N ARG A 299 3.27 -6.86 14.47
CA ARG A 299 4.48 -6.06 14.36
C ARG A 299 4.97 -5.90 12.92
N PHE A 300 4.40 -6.63 11.96
CA PHE A 300 4.74 -6.46 10.55
C PHE A 300 4.06 -5.24 9.93
N PRO A 301 4.82 -4.27 9.39
CA PRO A 301 4.22 -3.03 8.91
C PRO A 301 3.23 -3.17 7.76
N PHE A 302 3.42 -4.17 6.89
CA PHE A 302 2.57 -4.35 5.70
C PHE A 302 1.13 -4.73 6.07
N ILE A 303 0.90 -5.32 7.26
CA ILE A 303 -0.42 -5.80 7.71
C ILE A 303 -1.44 -4.68 7.73
N LEU A 304 -1.04 -3.47 8.13
CA LEU A 304 -1.90 -2.28 8.14
C LEU A 304 -2.42 -1.90 6.76
N THR A 305 -1.75 -2.33 5.68
CA THR A 305 -2.09 -2.01 4.28
C THR A 305 -2.47 -3.23 3.45
N SER A 306 -2.54 -4.42 4.06
CA SER A 306 -2.93 -5.66 3.41
C SER A 306 -4.12 -6.30 4.12
N SER A 307 -3.87 -7.08 5.17
CA SER A 307 -4.88 -7.96 5.79
C SER A 307 -5.76 -7.20 6.78
N TYR A 308 -5.22 -6.23 7.53
CA TYR A 308 -5.99 -5.50 8.52
C TYR A 308 -7.25 -4.78 7.97
N PRO A 309 -7.18 -4.04 6.85
CA PRO A 309 -8.38 -3.45 6.26
C PRO A 309 -9.40 -4.49 5.75
N HIS A 310 -8.93 -5.67 5.32
CA HIS A 310 -9.79 -6.79 4.95
C HIS A 310 -10.64 -7.24 6.15
N GLU A 311 -10.01 -7.44 7.31
CA GLU A 311 -10.70 -7.84 8.55
C GLU A 311 -11.68 -6.77 9.05
N ILE A 312 -11.32 -5.48 8.92
CA ILE A 312 -12.25 -4.39 9.25
C ILE A 312 -13.47 -4.45 8.33
N LEU A 313 -13.28 -4.65 7.03
CA LEU A 313 -14.35 -4.68 6.05
C LEU A 313 -15.31 -5.86 6.26
N HIS A 314 -14.85 -6.99 6.78
CA HIS A 314 -15.72 -8.12 7.12
C HIS A 314 -16.85 -7.75 8.10
N ASN A 315 -16.72 -6.63 8.82
CA ASN A 315 -17.80 -6.14 9.68
C ASN A 315 -19.04 -5.68 8.89
N TRP A 316 -18.89 -5.26 7.63
CA TRP A 316 -20.02 -5.06 6.72
C TRP A 316 -20.41 -6.36 6.02
N TRP A 317 -19.42 -7.12 5.54
CA TRP A 317 -19.63 -8.34 4.76
C TRP A 317 -19.16 -9.60 5.51
N GLY A 318 -20.05 -10.53 5.77
CA GLY A 318 -19.75 -11.73 6.55
C GLY A 318 -20.21 -11.60 8.00
N ASN A 319 -19.90 -10.50 8.68
CA ASN A 319 -20.25 -10.36 10.11
C ASN A 319 -21.56 -9.61 10.36
N SER A 320 -22.09 -8.83 9.41
CA SER A 320 -23.39 -8.16 9.57
C SER A 320 -24.36 -8.36 8.42
N VAL A 321 -23.86 -8.52 7.19
CA VAL A 321 -24.59 -9.18 6.11
C VAL A 321 -23.97 -10.56 5.96
N PHE A 322 -24.68 -11.57 6.43
CA PHE A 322 -24.13 -12.93 6.53
C PHE A 322 -24.21 -13.65 5.19
N VAL A 323 -23.36 -14.64 5.01
CA VAL A 323 -23.32 -15.44 3.78
C VAL A 323 -24.37 -16.54 3.85
N ASP A 324 -25.20 -16.66 2.82
CA ASP A 324 -25.92 -17.91 2.54
C ASP A 324 -24.94 -18.91 1.91
N TYR A 325 -24.28 -19.69 2.76
CA TYR A 325 -23.29 -20.66 2.31
C TYR A 325 -23.88 -21.73 1.40
N GLU A 326 -25.18 -22.06 1.47
CA GLU A 326 -25.78 -23.06 0.57
C GLU A 326 -25.71 -22.60 -0.88
N SER A 327 -25.87 -21.29 -1.12
CA SER A 327 -25.84 -20.67 -2.45
C SER A 327 -24.47 -20.19 -2.92
N GLY A 328 -23.43 -20.31 -2.08
CA GLY A 328 -22.06 -19.92 -2.41
C GLY A 328 -21.56 -18.67 -1.69
N ASN A 329 -20.29 -18.67 -1.31
CA ASN A 329 -19.66 -17.58 -0.56
C ASN A 329 -19.22 -16.41 -1.47
N TRP A 330 -20.05 -15.36 -1.53
CA TRP A 330 -19.75 -14.10 -2.24
C TRP A 330 -18.85 -13.13 -1.44
N CYS A 331 -18.80 -13.30 -0.11
CA CYS A 331 -18.21 -12.35 0.82
C CYS A 331 -16.70 -12.22 0.64
N GLU A 332 -15.98 -13.34 0.52
CA GLU A 332 -14.52 -13.34 0.39
C GLU A 332 -14.03 -12.54 -0.81
N GLY A 333 -14.62 -12.78 -1.98
CA GLY A 333 -14.23 -12.08 -3.20
C GLY A 333 -14.65 -10.61 -3.22
N LEU A 334 -15.81 -10.26 -2.65
CA LEU A 334 -16.21 -8.86 -2.51
C LEU A 334 -15.30 -8.11 -1.55
N THR A 335 -14.93 -8.73 -0.43
CA THR A 335 -14.04 -8.16 0.58
C THR A 335 -12.64 -7.99 0.00
N ALA A 336 -12.09 -8.99 -0.70
CA ALA A 336 -10.83 -8.88 -1.41
C ALA A 336 -10.85 -7.79 -2.50
N TYR A 337 -11.98 -7.59 -3.18
CA TYR A 337 -12.14 -6.51 -4.16
C TYR A 337 -12.09 -5.12 -3.51
N MET A 338 -12.79 -4.97 -2.38
CA MET A 338 -13.00 -3.69 -1.71
C MET A 338 -11.93 -3.35 -0.66
N ALA A 339 -11.04 -4.29 -0.33
CA ALA A 339 -9.87 -4.06 0.53
C ALA A 339 -8.59 -4.27 -0.27
N ASP A 340 -8.24 -5.53 -0.57
CA ASP A 340 -6.93 -5.87 -1.14
C ASP A 340 -6.69 -5.22 -2.51
N HIS A 341 -7.63 -5.41 -3.45
CA HIS A 341 -7.55 -4.80 -4.78
C HIS A 341 -7.71 -3.28 -4.69
N LEU A 342 -8.67 -2.78 -3.91
CA LEU A 342 -8.91 -1.35 -3.78
C LEU A 342 -7.67 -0.59 -3.28
N ILE A 343 -6.96 -1.12 -2.28
CA ILE A 343 -5.74 -0.51 -1.77
C ILE A 343 -4.64 -0.51 -2.84
N GLN A 344 -4.50 -1.61 -3.60
CA GLN A 344 -3.57 -1.61 -4.73
C GLN A 344 -4.00 -0.64 -5.82
N GLU A 345 -5.28 -0.47 -6.10
CA GLU A 345 -5.82 0.53 -7.03
C GLU A 345 -5.49 1.96 -6.58
N GLN A 346 -5.62 2.27 -5.29
CA GLN A 346 -5.19 3.55 -4.71
C GLN A 346 -3.69 3.82 -4.92
N TYR A 347 -2.87 2.76 -4.94
CA TYR A 347 -1.44 2.84 -5.25
C TYR A 347 -1.11 2.77 -6.76
N GLY A 348 -2.11 2.85 -7.64
CA GLY A 348 -1.91 2.74 -9.09
C GLY A 348 -1.52 1.33 -9.57
N ARG A 349 -1.68 0.32 -8.72
CA ARG A 349 -1.33 -1.10 -8.95
C ARG A 349 -2.56 -2.00 -9.16
N GLY A 350 -3.71 -1.41 -9.49
CA GLY A 350 -4.96 -2.13 -9.72
C GLY A 350 -4.88 -3.13 -10.89
N ALA A 351 -4.35 -2.73 -12.05
CA ALA A 351 -4.22 -3.61 -13.21
C ALA A 351 -3.21 -4.75 -12.98
N PRO A 352 -2.00 -4.50 -12.43
CA PRO A 352 -1.11 -5.57 -12.01
C PRO A 352 -1.74 -6.57 -11.03
N TYR A 353 -2.56 -6.11 -10.08
CA TYR A 353 -3.24 -7.00 -9.14
C TYR A 353 -4.28 -7.91 -9.84
N ARG A 354 -5.07 -7.35 -10.77
CA ARG A 354 -6.01 -8.12 -11.59
C ARG A 354 -5.27 -9.15 -12.46
N ARG A 355 -4.20 -8.74 -13.15
CA ARG A 355 -3.32 -9.64 -13.90
C ARG A 355 -2.82 -10.81 -13.06
N ASP A 356 -2.28 -10.52 -11.88
CA ASP A 356 -1.74 -11.54 -10.98
C ASP A 356 -2.86 -12.47 -10.46
N THR A 357 -4.09 -11.95 -10.29
CA THR A 357 -5.30 -12.74 -9.97
C THR A 357 -5.66 -13.70 -11.10
N LEU A 358 -5.74 -13.24 -12.34
CA LEU A 358 -6.03 -14.09 -13.50
C LEU A 358 -4.91 -15.12 -13.75
N LYS A 359 -3.65 -14.73 -13.51
CA LYS A 359 -2.50 -15.62 -13.56
C LYS A 359 -2.64 -16.77 -12.57
N LYS A 360 -3.04 -16.51 -11.32
CA LYS A 360 -3.32 -17.57 -10.32
C LYS A 360 -4.37 -18.56 -10.83
N TYR A 361 -5.47 -18.07 -11.41
CA TYR A 361 -6.51 -18.94 -11.97
C TYR A 361 -5.92 -19.89 -13.04
N ARG A 362 -5.22 -19.35 -14.03
CA ARG A 362 -4.55 -20.14 -15.09
C ARG A 362 -3.59 -21.19 -14.52
N ASP A 363 -2.80 -20.80 -13.53
CA ASP A 363 -1.72 -21.64 -13.00
C ASP A 363 -2.29 -22.80 -12.16
N PHE A 364 -3.29 -22.53 -11.30
CA PHE A 364 -3.77 -23.49 -10.29
C PHE A 364 -5.08 -24.20 -10.63
N VAL A 365 -5.98 -23.59 -11.39
CA VAL A 365 -7.29 -24.19 -11.74
C VAL A 365 -7.12 -25.05 -13.00
N LYS A 366 -7.35 -26.35 -12.84
CA LYS A 366 -7.31 -27.37 -13.92
C LYS A 366 -8.68 -28.06 -13.98
N GLU A 367 -8.95 -28.81 -15.05
CA GLU A 367 -10.29 -29.40 -15.30
C GLU A 367 -10.85 -30.22 -14.14
N ASP A 368 -10.01 -30.92 -13.38
CA ASP A 368 -10.40 -31.74 -12.22
C ASP A 368 -10.62 -30.95 -10.92
N ARG A 369 -10.32 -29.65 -10.92
CA ARG A 369 -10.34 -28.74 -9.76
C ARG A 369 -11.11 -27.44 -10.00
N ASP A 370 -11.80 -27.31 -11.15
CA ASP A 370 -12.65 -26.17 -11.49
C ASP A 370 -14.09 -26.44 -11.02
N PHE A 371 -14.74 -25.44 -10.41
CA PHE A 371 -16.08 -25.54 -9.84
C PHE A 371 -16.80 -24.17 -9.87
N PRO A 372 -18.14 -24.13 -9.92
CA PRO A 372 -18.90 -22.89 -9.94
C PRO A 372 -18.89 -22.19 -8.56
N LEU A 373 -19.11 -20.87 -8.53
CA LEU A 373 -19.10 -20.12 -7.28
C LEU A 373 -20.21 -20.55 -6.31
N THR A 374 -21.29 -21.15 -6.83
CA THR A 374 -22.35 -21.77 -6.02
C THR A 374 -21.86 -22.90 -5.11
N GLU A 375 -20.71 -23.50 -5.41
CA GLU A 375 -20.08 -24.57 -4.62
C GLU A 375 -18.97 -24.05 -3.68
N PHE A 376 -18.56 -22.78 -3.81
CA PHE A 376 -17.52 -22.22 -2.95
C PHE A 376 -18.03 -22.04 -1.50
N ARG A 377 -17.26 -22.52 -0.53
CA ARG A 377 -17.54 -22.36 0.92
C ARG A 377 -16.40 -21.63 1.62
N SER A 378 -15.19 -22.18 1.49
CA SER A 378 -13.97 -21.65 2.09
C SER A 378 -12.73 -22.04 1.28
N ARG A 379 -11.62 -21.36 1.55
CA ARG A 379 -10.30 -21.67 0.96
C ARG A 379 -9.65 -22.86 1.67
N HIS A 380 -9.14 -23.79 0.89
CA HIS A 380 -8.38 -24.98 1.34
C HIS A 380 -7.32 -25.42 0.31
N SER A 381 -7.14 -24.64 -0.75
CA SER A 381 -6.10 -24.84 -1.77
C SER A 381 -5.93 -23.59 -2.62
N ALA A 382 -4.81 -23.48 -3.34
CA ALA A 382 -4.57 -22.39 -4.30
C ALA A 382 -5.62 -22.33 -5.43
N ALA A 383 -6.20 -23.48 -5.83
CA ALA A 383 -7.28 -23.52 -6.82
C ALA A 383 -8.57 -22.91 -6.25
N THR A 384 -8.92 -23.28 -5.01
CA THR A 384 -10.13 -22.77 -4.35
C THR A 384 -10.03 -21.28 -4.02
N GLU A 385 -8.83 -20.79 -3.70
CA GLU A 385 -8.54 -19.35 -3.58
C GLU A 385 -8.76 -18.63 -4.92
N ALA A 386 -8.18 -19.15 -6.01
CA ALA A 386 -8.27 -18.52 -7.32
C ALA A 386 -9.71 -18.44 -7.84
N ILE A 387 -10.56 -19.41 -7.49
CA ILE A 387 -11.99 -19.41 -7.81
C ILE A 387 -12.74 -18.50 -6.82
N GLY A 388 -12.78 -18.85 -5.54
CA GLY A 388 -13.62 -18.18 -4.55
C GLY A 388 -13.30 -16.71 -4.32
N TYR A 389 -12.02 -16.35 -4.29
CA TYR A 389 -11.57 -14.96 -4.19
C TYR A 389 -11.42 -14.36 -5.58
N GLY A 390 -10.61 -14.98 -6.44
CA GLY A 390 -10.19 -14.38 -7.71
C GLY A 390 -11.32 -14.18 -8.72
N LYS A 391 -12.10 -15.23 -9.02
CA LYS A 391 -13.23 -15.15 -9.97
C LYS A 391 -14.32 -14.22 -9.45
N THR A 392 -14.68 -14.33 -8.18
CA THR A 392 -15.66 -13.45 -7.53
C THR A 392 -15.23 -11.97 -7.58
N LEU A 393 -13.98 -11.66 -7.21
CA LEU A 393 -13.40 -10.31 -7.26
C LEU A 393 -13.48 -9.72 -8.67
N MET A 394 -13.08 -10.50 -9.68
CA MET A 394 -13.16 -10.05 -11.07
C MET A 394 -14.60 -9.88 -11.55
N GLY A 395 -15.54 -10.68 -11.04
CA GLY A 395 -16.98 -10.49 -11.26
C GLY A 395 -17.45 -9.12 -10.78
N PHE A 396 -17.14 -8.74 -9.53
CA PHE A 396 -17.46 -7.40 -9.02
C PHE A 396 -16.74 -6.28 -9.76
N HIS A 397 -15.51 -6.53 -10.20
CA HIS A 397 -14.78 -5.60 -11.03
C HIS A 397 -15.51 -5.31 -12.36
N MET A 398 -15.92 -6.36 -13.07
CA MET A 398 -16.67 -6.22 -14.32
C MET A 398 -18.04 -5.56 -14.10
N LEU A 399 -18.75 -5.89 -13.01
CA LEU A 399 -20.01 -5.21 -12.65
C LEU A 399 -19.81 -3.72 -12.42
N ARG A 400 -18.77 -3.32 -11.68
CA ARG A 400 -18.43 -1.90 -11.48
C ARG A 400 -18.21 -1.19 -12.82
N LEU A 401 -17.46 -1.80 -13.74
CA LEU A 401 -17.20 -1.21 -15.06
C LEU A 401 -18.48 -1.08 -15.91
N GLN A 402 -19.36 -2.07 -15.85
CA GLN A 402 -20.63 -2.06 -16.60
C GLN A 402 -21.63 -1.03 -16.04
N ILE A 403 -21.67 -0.86 -14.72
CA ILE A 403 -22.64 0.00 -14.01
C ILE A 403 -22.13 1.45 -13.87
N GLY A 404 -20.82 1.63 -13.71
CA GLY A 404 -20.18 2.87 -13.30
C GLY A 404 -20.10 3.05 -11.78
N ASP A 405 -19.06 3.75 -11.32
CA ASP A 405 -18.69 3.84 -9.90
C ASP A 405 -19.83 4.31 -8.98
N GLU A 406 -20.55 5.37 -9.35
CA GLU A 406 -21.55 5.96 -8.47
C GLU A 406 -22.77 5.07 -8.23
N LEU A 407 -23.25 4.40 -9.28
CA LEU A 407 -24.36 3.45 -9.16
C LEU A 407 -23.91 2.15 -8.50
N PHE A 408 -22.66 1.72 -8.71
CA PHE A 408 -22.09 0.57 -8.01
C PHE A 408 -22.04 0.80 -6.50
N LYS A 409 -21.54 1.97 -6.04
CA LYS A 409 -21.56 2.36 -4.61
C LYS A 409 -22.96 2.37 -4.03
N GLN A 410 -23.92 2.96 -4.74
CA GLN A 410 -25.32 2.99 -4.32
C GLN A 410 -25.93 1.59 -4.22
N GLY A 411 -25.56 0.69 -5.14
CA GLY A 411 -25.93 -0.72 -5.12
C GLY A 411 -25.39 -1.45 -3.88
N LEU A 412 -24.10 -1.29 -3.58
CA LEU A 412 -23.48 -1.86 -2.37
C LEU A 412 -24.14 -1.31 -1.09
N ALA A 413 -24.37 0.00 -1.01
CA ALA A 413 -25.03 0.63 0.14
C ALA A 413 -26.48 0.14 0.31
N ARG A 414 -27.19 -0.07 -0.80
CA ARG A 414 -28.53 -0.65 -0.79
C ARG A 414 -28.51 -2.10 -0.33
N PHE A 415 -27.61 -2.92 -0.88
CA PHE A 415 -27.42 -4.31 -0.49
C PHE A 415 -27.15 -4.44 1.00
N TYR A 416 -26.20 -3.64 1.52
CA TYR A 416 -25.93 -3.55 2.95
C TYR A 416 -27.18 -3.24 3.77
N ARG A 417 -27.87 -2.14 3.45
CA ARG A 417 -29.06 -1.69 4.19
C ARG A 417 -30.19 -2.72 4.18
N ASN A 418 -30.38 -3.42 3.07
CA ASN A 418 -31.47 -4.38 2.92
C ASN A 418 -31.15 -5.72 3.57
N ASN A 419 -29.87 -6.10 3.66
CA ASN A 419 -29.45 -7.45 4.07
C ASN A 419 -28.76 -7.53 5.43
N ARG A 420 -28.63 -6.40 6.15
CA ARG A 420 -28.07 -6.38 7.50
C ARG A 420 -28.91 -7.24 8.46
N GLY A 421 -28.24 -8.10 9.24
CA GLY A 421 -28.84 -9.02 10.21
C GLY A 421 -29.46 -10.28 9.59
N ARG A 422 -29.21 -10.56 8.31
CA ARG A 422 -29.67 -11.78 7.63
C ARG A 422 -28.59 -12.39 6.76
N GLN A 423 -28.77 -13.67 6.42
CA GLN A 423 -28.02 -14.34 5.36
C GLN A 423 -28.48 -13.84 3.99
N ALA A 424 -27.53 -13.66 3.07
CA ALA A 424 -27.76 -13.16 1.72
C ALA A 424 -26.98 -13.98 0.69
N SER A 425 -27.52 -14.05 -0.52
CA SER A 425 -27.00 -14.81 -1.66
C SER A 425 -26.49 -13.90 -2.78
N PHE A 426 -25.86 -14.49 -3.80
CA PHE A 426 -25.59 -13.78 -5.07
C PHE A 426 -26.86 -13.23 -5.73
N ALA A 427 -28.02 -13.85 -5.53
CA ALA A 427 -29.29 -13.39 -6.10
C ALA A 427 -29.81 -12.11 -5.42
N ASP A 428 -29.58 -11.96 -4.11
CA ASP A 428 -29.89 -10.73 -3.37
C ASP A 428 -29.03 -9.56 -3.88
N ILE A 429 -27.73 -9.81 -4.10
CA ILE A 429 -26.80 -8.82 -4.65
C ILE A 429 -27.25 -8.38 -6.04
N ARG A 430 -27.57 -9.33 -6.92
CA ARG A 430 -28.12 -9.05 -8.26
C ARG A 430 -29.34 -8.14 -8.14
N THR A 431 -30.32 -8.54 -7.33
CA THR A 431 -31.59 -7.82 -7.17
C THR A 431 -31.37 -6.36 -6.74
N ASP A 432 -30.47 -6.12 -5.78
CA ASP A 432 -30.18 -4.77 -5.30
C ASP A 432 -29.38 -3.93 -6.30
N LEU A 433 -28.47 -4.54 -7.07
CA LEU A 433 -27.76 -3.86 -8.16
C LEU A 433 -28.69 -3.48 -9.32
N GLU A 434 -29.54 -4.40 -9.77
CA GLU A 434 -30.54 -4.15 -10.84
C GLU A 434 -31.52 -3.04 -10.44
N ALA A 435 -31.94 -3.02 -9.16
CA ALA A 435 -32.85 -2.00 -8.65
C ALA A 435 -32.26 -0.58 -8.69
N VAL A 436 -30.93 -0.44 -8.59
CA VAL A 436 -30.24 0.85 -8.63
C VAL A 436 -29.83 1.23 -10.06
N SER A 437 -29.34 0.27 -10.84
CA SER A 437 -28.84 0.53 -12.20
C SER A 437 -29.94 0.59 -13.26
N ASN A 438 -31.10 -0.04 -12.99
CA ASN A 438 -32.15 -0.30 -13.97
C ASN A 438 -31.64 -1.07 -15.21
N GLN A 439 -30.65 -1.95 -15.00
CA GLN A 439 -30.12 -2.90 -15.98
C GLN A 439 -30.44 -4.34 -15.54
N ASP A 440 -30.49 -5.29 -16.47
CA ASP A 440 -30.65 -6.73 -16.19
C ASP A 440 -29.27 -7.40 -16.19
N PHE A 441 -28.94 -8.09 -15.09
CA PHE A 441 -27.69 -8.81 -14.90
C PHE A 441 -27.90 -10.33 -14.85
N GLY A 442 -29.05 -10.86 -15.29
CA GLY A 442 -29.33 -12.29 -15.24
C GLY A 442 -28.29 -13.16 -15.92
N THR A 443 -27.99 -12.85 -17.18
CA THR A 443 -26.94 -13.59 -17.91
C THR A 443 -25.56 -13.39 -17.30
N PHE A 444 -25.28 -12.23 -16.70
CA PHE A 444 -24.01 -11.98 -16.02
C PHE A 444 -23.83 -12.92 -14.82
N PHE A 445 -24.83 -12.98 -13.93
CA PHE A 445 -24.74 -13.84 -12.75
C PHE A 445 -24.77 -15.32 -13.13
N GLU A 446 -25.58 -15.71 -14.11
CA GLU A 446 -25.58 -17.08 -14.66
C GLU A 446 -24.16 -17.48 -15.13
N GLN A 447 -23.54 -16.70 -16.01
CA GLN A 447 -22.25 -17.08 -16.60
C GLN A 447 -21.06 -17.01 -15.62
N TRP A 448 -21.12 -16.16 -14.58
CA TRP A 448 -19.99 -15.96 -13.67
C TRP A 448 -20.15 -16.63 -12.30
N VAL A 449 -21.37 -16.93 -11.88
CA VAL A 449 -21.64 -17.61 -10.60
C VAL A 449 -21.90 -19.10 -10.82
N GLU A 450 -22.67 -19.46 -11.87
CA GLU A 450 -23.13 -20.84 -12.07
C GLU A 450 -22.26 -21.67 -13.02
N TRP A 451 -21.50 -21.03 -13.93
CA TRP A 451 -20.64 -21.76 -14.87
C TRP A 451 -19.23 -21.97 -14.31
N THR A 452 -18.59 -23.07 -14.73
CA THR A 452 -17.16 -23.32 -14.54
C THR A 452 -16.34 -22.68 -15.68
N GLY A 453 -15.04 -22.53 -15.46
CA GLY A 453 -14.12 -22.02 -16.49
C GLY A 453 -14.13 -20.50 -16.66
N ALA A 454 -13.43 -20.07 -17.70
CA ALA A 454 -13.23 -18.67 -18.08
C ALA A 454 -13.17 -18.52 -19.61
N ALA A 455 -13.44 -17.30 -20.12
CA ALA A 455 -13.30 -17.00 -21.54
C ALA A 455 -11.82 -17.09 -21.99
N ASN A 456 -11.56 -17.57 -23.21
CA ASN A 456 -10.21 -17.59 -23.79
C ASN A 456 -10.21 -16.81 -25.11
N LEU A 457 -9.54 -15.66 -25.14
CA LEU A 457 -9.67 -14.68 -26.23
C LEU A 457 -8.44 -14.69 -27.15
N VAL A 458 -8.67 -14.58 -28.45
CA VAL A 458 -7.62 -14.37 -29.47
C VAL A 458 -8.12 -13.37 -30.50
N VAL A 459 -7.26 -12.43 -30.91
CA VAL A 459 -7.54 -11.54 -32.04
C VAL A 459 -6.91 -12.07 -33.33
N ARG A 460 -7.65 -12.06 -34.44
CA ARG A 460 -7.20 -12.55 -35.75
C ARG A 460 -7.60 -11.62 -36.89
N ASP A 461 -6.91 -11.78 -38.01
CA ASP A 461 -7.21 -11.12 -39.30
C ASP A 461 -7.30 -9.58 -39.21
N VAL A 462 -6.50 -8.98 -38.32
CA VAL A 462 -6.50 -7.53 -38.12
C VAL A 462 -5.86 -6.83 -39.32
N ARG A 463 -6.52 -5.81 -39.85
CA ARG A 463 -6.04 -4.99 -40.97
C ARG A 463 -6.39 -3.53 -40.74
N VAL A 464 -5.51 -2.64 -41.19
CA VAL A 464 -5.75 -1.19 -41.23
C VAL A 464 -6.14 -0.79 -42.65
N ARG A 465 -7.20 0.01 -42.78
CA ARG A 465 -7.59 0.66 -44.04
C ARG A 465 -7.59 2.17 -43.83
N GLN A 466 -7.05 2.90 -44.79
CA GLN A 466 -7.09 4.36 -44.78
C GLN A 466 -8.13 4.86 -45.79
N SER A 467 -9.01 5.76 -45.37
CA SER A 467 -10.01 6.39 -46.25
C SER A 467 -10.28 7.82 -45.81
N ALA A 468 -10.23 8.78 -46.74
CA ALA A 468 -10.56 10.20 -46.49
C ALA A 468 -9.83 10.88 -45.30
N GLY A 469 -8.65 10.38 -44.92
CA GLY A 469 -7.86 10.92 -43.79
C GLY A 469 -8.13 10.24 -42.45
N GLU A 470 -9.05 9.29 -42.38
CA GLU A 470 -9.32 8.45 -41.21
C GLU A 470 -8.76 7.04 -41.42
N TYR A 471 -8.46 6.35 -40.32
CA TYR A 471 -7.94 4.98 -40.31
C TYR A 471 -8.95 4.05 -39.65
N THR A 472 -9.30 2.97 -40.34
CA THR A 472 -10.21 1.95 -39.86
C THR A 472 -9.43 0.67 -39.58
N VAL A 473 -9.45 0.20 -38.33
CA VAL A 473 -8.89 -1.07 -37.89
C VAL A 473 -10.00 -2.11 -37.86
N ASN A 474 -9.93 -3.12 -38.71
CA ASN A 474 -10.91 -4.22 -38.77
C ASN A 474 -10.27 -5.54 -38.37
N GLY A 475 -11.01 -6.45 -37.74
CA GLY A 475 -10.53 -7.79 -37.39
C GLY A 475 -11.61 -8.69 -36.81
N ASN A 476 -11.20 -9.84 -36.27
CA ASN A 476 -12.09 -10.77 -35.56
C ASN A 476 -11.57 -10.99 -34.14
N LEU A 477 -12.45 -10.86 -33.14
CA LEU A 477 -12.20 -11.30 -31.78
C LEU A 477 -12.91 -12.63 -31.54
N ILE A 478 -12.14 -13.64 -31.09
CA ILE A 478 -12.58 -15.04 -31.06
C ILE A 478 -12.46 -15.59 -29.65
N GLN A 479 -13.50 -16.28 -29.20
CA GLN A 479 -13.54 -17.09 -27.99
C GLN A 479 -13.18 -18.54 -28.33
N THR A 480 -12.08 -19.04 -27.78
CA THR A 480 -11.49 -20.35 -28.15
C THR A 480 -11.73 -21.46 -27.14
N GLN A 481 -12.29 -21.14 -25.95
CA GLN A 481 -12.63 -22.14 -24.95
C GLN A 481 -13.74 -23.08 -25.45
N ASP A 482 -13.79 -24.29 -24.91
CA ASP A 482 -14.88 -25.24 -25.15
C ASP A 482 -16.21 -24.75 -24.55
N GLY A 483 -17.34 -25.32 -24.98
CA GLY A 483 -18.66 -24.95 -24.46
C GLY A 483 -19.24 -23.66 -25.05
N GLN A 484 -20.10 -22.98 -24.28
CA GLN A 484 -20.83 -21.78 -24.74
C GLN A 484 -19.94 -20.54 -24.86
N ALA A 485 -20.42 -19.55 -25.61
CA ALA A 485 -19.77 -18.23 -25.70
C ALA A 485 -20.16 -17.39 -24.48
N TYR A 486 -19.19 -16.72 -23.85
CA TYR A 486 -19.46 -15.74 -22.80
C TYR A 486 -19.96 -14.44 -23.42
N GLN A 487 -20.86 -13.74 -22.73
CA GLN A 487 -21.20 -12.37 -23.08
C GLN A 487 -20.19 -11.42 -22.43
N LEU A 488 -19.44 -10.67 -23.24
CA LEU A 488 -18.35 -9.81 -22.78
C LEU A 488 -18.42 -8.44 -23.44
N THR A 489 -18.18 -7.38 -22.66
CA THR A 489 -17.87 -6.05 -23.18
C THR A 489 -16.36 -5.87 -23.09
N VAL A 490 -15.65 -6.03 -24.20
CA VAL A 490 -14.20 -6.14 -24.23
C VAL A 490 -13.56 -4.78 -24.51
N PRO A 491 -12.77 -4.19 -23.58
CA PRO A 491 -12.06 -2.94 -23.82
C PRO A 491 -10.92 -3.15 -24.82
N VAL A 492 -10.71 -2.16 -25.69
CA VAL A 492 -9.65 -2.16 -26.71
C VAL A 492 -8.95 -0.81 -26.71
N ASN A 493 -7.62 -0.85 -26.63
CA ASN A 493 -6.76 0.30 -26.74
C ASN A 493 -6.09 0.31 -28.12
N ILE A 494 -6.11 1.47 -28.78
CA ILE A 494 -5.38 1.71 -30.02
C ILE A 494 -4.39 2.84 -29.77
N THR A 495 -3.11 2.49 -29.76
CA THR A 495 -2.03 3.48 -29.73
C THR A 495 -1.89 4.05 -31.14
N THR A 496 -2.04 5.36 -31.27
CA THR A 496 -1.86 6.10 -32.53
C THR A 496 -0.62 6.99 -32.45
N VAL A 497 -0.20 7.56 -33.59
CA VAL A 497 0.86 8.57 -33.63
C VAL A 497 0.57 9.83 -32.77
N ASN A 498 -0.69 10.07 -32.41
CA ASN A 498 -1.11 11.22 -31.61
C ASN A 498 -1.43 10.86 -30.14
N GLY A 499 -1.30 9.59 -29.75
CA GLY A 499 -1.62 9.10 -28.41
C GLY A 499 -2.64 7.97 -28.40
N LEU A 500 -3.24 7.72 -27.24
CA LEU A 500 -4.16 6.61 -27.00
C LEU A 500 -5.60 6.94 -27.42
N GLU A 501 -6.22 6.06 -28.20
CA GLU A 501 -7.67 6.03 -28.43
C GLU A 501 -8.26 4.72 -27.87
N THR A 502 -9.42 4.77 -27.22
CA THR A 502 -10.05 3.60 -26.56
C THR A 502 -11.41 3.27 -27.18
N SER A 503 -11.73 1.98 -27.31
CA SER A 503 -13.01 1.47 -27.82
C SER A 503 -13.46 0.23 -27.04
N THR A 504 -14.67 -0.26 -27.30
CA THR A 504 -15.22 -1.49 -26.71
C THR A 504 -15.82 -2.39 -27.77
N ILE A 505 -15.61 -3.69 -27.67
CA ILE A 505 -16.22 -4.71 -28.55
C ILE A 505 -17.15 -5.59 -27.72
N ASN A 506 -18.43 -5.65 -28.11
CA ASN A 506 -19.41 -6.53 -27.46
C ASN A 506 -19.41 -7.91 -28.11
N LEU A 507 -19.10 -8.95 -27.34
CA LEU A 507 -19.07 -10.33 -27.76
C LEU A 507 -20.29 -11.07 -27.20
N SER A 508 -21.07 -11.68 -28.08
CA SER A 508 -22.15 -12.62 -27.74
C SER A 508 -21.93 -14.01 -28.35
N ASP A 509 -21.03 -14.11 -29.32
CA ASP A 509 -20.78 -15.31 -30.12
C ASP A 509 -19.32 -15.77 -29.97
N LYS A 510 -19.02 -16.98 -30.47
CA LYS A 510 -17.64 -17.50 -30.48
C LYS A 510 -16.68 -16.68 -31.36
N SER A 511 -17.19 -15.92 -32.32
CA SER A 511 -16.39 -15.06 -33.18
C SER A 511 -17.18 -13.82 -33.54
N THR A 512 -16.63 -12.65 -33.24
CA THR A 512 -17.24 -11.35 -33.52
C THR A 512 -16.28 -10.51 -34.37
N ALA A 513 -16.75 -10.10 -35.55
CA ALA A 513 -16.01 -9.13 -36.36
C ALA A 513 -16.13 -7.73 -35.74
N PHE A 514 -15.04 -6.97 -35.71
CA PHE A 514 -15.02 -5.60 -35.22
C PHE A 514 -14.47 -4.63 -36.27
N GLU A 515 -14.89 -3.39 -36.15
CA GLU A 515 -14.43 -2.25 -36.95
C GLU A 515 -14.30 -1.04 -36.01
N ILE A 516 -13.09 -0.51 -35.86
CA ILE A 516 -12.79 0.65 -35.01
C ILE A 516 -12.18 1.73 -35.88
N THR A 517 -12.74 2.93 -35.83
CA THR A 517 -12.20 4.09 -36.56
C THR A 517 -11.33 4.92 -35.61
N THR A 518 -10.19 5.38 -36.12
CA THR A 518 -9.22 6.20 -35.39
C THR A 518 -8.92 7.48 -36.16
N THR A 519 -8.63 8.54 -35.40
CA THR A 519 -8.43 9.90 -35.95
C THR A 519 -6.99 10.14 -36.43
N ALA A 520 -6.08 9.25 -36.07
CA ALA A 520 -4.68 9.29 -36.42
C ALA A 520 -4.17 7.89 -36.80
N GLU A 521 -2.99 7.82 -37.41
CA GLU A 521 -2.41 6.55 -37.85
C GLU A 521 -2.24 5.58 -36.65
N PRO A 522 -2.89 4.40 -36.68
CA PRO A 522 -2.83 3.45 -35.59
C PRO A 522 -1.54 2.61 -35.69
N LEU A 523 -0.84 2.48 -34.57
CA LEU A 523 0.46 1.81 -34.45
C LEU A 523 0.35 0.46 -33.74
N LEU A 524 -0.56 0.34 -32.77
CA LEU A 524 -0.71 -0.86 -31.95
C LEU A 524 -2.17 -1.02 -31.53
N LEU A 525 -2.70 -2.24 -31.63
CA LEU A 525 -3.98 -2.64 -31.03
C LEU A 525 -3.72 -3.58 -29.86
N GLU A 526 -4.35 -3.29 -28.72
CA GLU A 526 -4.31 -4.11 -27.51
C GLU A 526 -5.72 -4.36 -27.00
N VAL A 527 -6.07 -5.62 -26.78
CA VAL A 527 -7.37 -6.06 -26.28
C VAL A 527 -7.23 -6.41 -24.80
N ASP A 528 -8.08 -5.82 -23.96
CA ASP A 528 -8.05 -5.96 -22.51
C ASP A 528 -6.66 -5.74 -21.86
N PRO A 529 -5.95 -4.63 -22.18
CA PRO A 529 -4.59 -4.39 -21.68
C PRO A 529 -4.52 -4.13 -20.17
N GLU A 530 -5.62 -3.68 -19.57
CA GLU A 530 -5.73 -3.39 -18.13
C GLU A 530 -6.27 -4.58 -17.32
N PHE A 531 -6.44 -5.75 -17.96
CA PHE A 531 -6.92 -6.98 -17.34
C PHE A 531 -8.26 -6.78 -16.61
N ASP A 532 -9.21 -6.12 -17.27
CA ASP A 532 -10.52 -5.78 -16.74
C ASP A 532 -11.50 -6.96 -16.82
N LEU A 533 -11.21 -7.98 -17.63
CA LEU A 533 -12.09 -9.14 -17.82
C LEU A 533 -11.64 -10.36 -17.02
N PHE A 534 -12.61 -11.10 -16.47
CA PHE A 534 -12.34 -12.47 -16.03
C PHE A 534 -12.17 -13.38 -17.25
N ARG A 535 -10.93 -13.76 -17.54
CA ARG A 535 -10.56 -14.61 -18.67
C ARG A 535 -9.35 -15.47 -18.35
N LEU A 536 -9.20 -16.56 -19.08
CA LEU A 536 -7.99 -17.37 -19.06
C LEU A 536 -6.88 -16.60 -19.78
N LEU A 537 -5.82 -16.21 -19.05
CA LEU A 537 -4.66 -15.57 -19.66
C LEU A 537 -3.90 -16.57 -20.53
N ASP A 538 -3.54 -16.17 -21.74
CA ASP A 538 -2.54 -16.89 -22.52
C ASP A 538 -1.18 -16.77 -21.80
N PRO A 539 -0.38 -17.85 -21.72
CA PRO A 539 0.96 -17.79 -21.13
C PRO A 539 1.85 -16.67 -21.70
N ARG A 540 1.55 -16.18 -22.91
CA ARG A 540 2.27 -15.10 -23.57
C ARG A 540 2.01 -13.71 -22.99
N GLU A 541 0.92 -13.55 -22.25
CA GLU A 541 0.51 -12.26 -21.66
C GLU A 541 1.20 -11.93 -20.34
N THR A 542 1.90 -12.90 -19.75
CA THR A 542 2.68 -12.72 -18.52
C THR A 542 4.14 -13.04 -18.78
N ALA A 543 5.04 -12.32 -18.12
CA ALA A 543 6.47 -12.61 -18.19
C ALA A 543 6.77 -14.04 -17.70
N PRO A 544 7.71 -14.77 -18.35
CA PRO A 544 8.17 -16.05 -17.81
C PRO A 544 8.90 -15.79 -16.49
N SER A 545 8.68 -16.62 -15.48
CA SER A 545 9.10 -16.33 -14.10
C SER A 545 9.67 -17.55 -13.39
N ILE A 546 10.46 -17.32 -12.34
CA ILE A 546 11.05 -18.37 -11.50
C ILE A 546 9.96 -19.28 -10.93
N GLY A 547 8.83 -18.71 -10.49
CA GLY A 547 7.70 -19.43 -9.94
C GLY A 547 6.98 -20.30 -10.97
N GLN A 548 7.01 -19.92 -12.25
CA GLN A 548 6.50 -20.77 -13.32
C GLN A 548 7.31 -22.07 -13.45
N ILE A 549 8.62 -22.04 -13.17
CA ILE A 549 9.45 -23.25 -13.20
C ILE A 549 9.17 -24.11 -11.95
N PHE A 550 9.20 -23.52 -10.75
CA PHE A 550 8.96 -24.27 -9.50
C PHE A 550 7.53 -24.77 -9.34
N GLY A 551 6.55 -24.18 -10.03
CA GLY A 551 5.16 -24.64 -10.03
C GLY A 551 4.89 -25.89 -10.89
N GLU A 552 5.90 -26.39 -11.61
CA GLU A 552 5.76 -27.55 -12.47
C GLU A 552 5.97 -28.85 -11.70
N PRO A 553 5.12 -29.88 -11.87
CA PRO A 553 5.24 -31.15 -11.13
C PRO A 553 6.51 -31.93 -11.51
N GLU A 554 7.08 -31.65 -12.69
CA GLU A 554 8.26 -32.33 -13.20
C GLU A 554 9.21 -31.34 -13.88
N ILE A 555 10.39 -31.18 -13.31
CA ILE A 555 11.42 -30.22 -13.73
C ILE A 555 12.69 -30.99 -14.16
N ILE A 556 13.42 -30.47 -15.14
CA ILE A 556 14.76 -30.98 -15.50
C ILE A 556 15.82 -29.98 -15.05
N ALA A 557 16.83 -30.46 -14.31
CA ALA A 557 18.02 -29.69 -13.97
C ALA A 557 19.20 -30.16 -14.82
N VAL A 558 19.70 -29.29 -15.70
CA VAL A 558 20.81 -29.56 -16.61
C VAL A 558 22.09 -28.97 -16.02
N LEU A 559 22.96 -29.84 -15.54
CA LEU A 559 24.25 -29.46 -14.96
C LEU A 559 25.34 -29.41 -16.03
N PRO A 560 26.29 -28.47 -15.94
CA PRO A 560 27.40 -28.41 -16.88
C PRO A 560 28.41 -29.54 -16.61
N THR A 561 29.06 -30.04 -17.65
CA THR A 561 30.13 -31.04 -17.51
C THR A 561 31.52 -30.45 -17.28
N ARG A 562 31.66 -29.14 -17.47
CA ARG A 562 32.91 -28.40 -17.36
C ARG A 562 32.75 -27.27 -16.36
N GLY A 563 33.77 -27.05 -15.53
CA GLY A 563 33.76 -26.00 -14.51
C GLY A 563 34.58 -26.41 -13.29
N ASP A 564 34.56 -25.55 -12.29
CA ASP A 564 35.13 -25.82 -10.98
C ASP A 564 34.37 -26.95 -10.25
N ALA A 565 35.09 -27.86 -9.59
CA ALA A 565 34.50 -29.08 -9.02
C ALA A 565 33.60 -28.80 -7.81
N GLU A 566 33.92 -27.78 -7.01
CA GLU A 566 33.13 -27.38 -5.85
C GLU A 566 31.83 -26.72 -6.30
N LEU A 567 31.91 -25.84 -7.30
CA LEU A 567 30.74 -25.22 -7.93
C LEU A 567 29.81 -26.27 -8.59
N LEU A 568 30.36 -27.27 -9.29
CA LEU A 568 29.60 -28.36 -9.90
C LEU A 568 28.87 -29.22 -8.85
N ALA A 569 29.54 -29.55 -7.74
CA ALA A 569 28.94 -30.28 -6.63
C ALA A 569 27.82 -29.45 -5.98
N GLY A 570 28.04 -28.15 -5.80
CA GLY A 570 27.07 -27.22 -5.25
C GLY A 570 25.81 -27.06 -6.12
N TYR A 571 25.95 -26.98 -7.46
CA TYR A 571 24.79 -26.97 -8.35
C TYR A 571 23.94 -28.24 -8.25
N ARG A 572 24.59 -29.41 -8.12
CA ARG A 572 23.88 -30.66 -7.89
C ARG A 572 23.12 -30.63 -6.56
N GLN A 573 23.77 -30.23 -5.48
CA GLN A 573 23.15 -30.16 -4.16
C GLN A 573 21.95 -29.19 -4.16
N LEU A 574 22.06 -28.07 -4.86
CA LEU A 574 20.99 -27.09 -4.98
C LEU A 574 19.79 -27.64 -5.77
N ALA A 575 20.03 -28.35 -6.88
CA ALA A 575 18.97 -29.02 -7.63
C ALA A 575 18.30 -30.16 -6.83
N GLU A 576 19.07 -30.93 -6.05
CA GLU A 576 18.54 -31.99 -5.18
C GLU A 576 17.73 -31.41 -4.01
N GLY A 577 18.19 -30.31 -3.42
CA GLY A 577 17.55 -29.63 -2.30
C GLY A 577 16.21 -28.97 -2.61
N TRP A 578 15.87 -28.84 -3.90
CA TRP A 578 14.58 -28.31 -4.34
C TRP A 578 13.51 -29.37 -4.58
N GLN A 579 13.81 -30.67 -4.47
CA GLN A 579 12.77 -31.69 -4.55
C GLN A 579 11.76 -31.57 -3.40
N SER A 580 10.48 -31.85 -3.68
CA SER A 580 9.40 -31.84 -2.68
C SER A 580 8.29 -32.83 -3.04
N ASP A 581 7.33 -33.04 -2.12
CA ASP A 581 6.14 -33.86 -2.41
C ASP A 581 5.29 -33.29 -3.56
N SER A 582 5.44 -32.00 -3.87
CA SER A 582 4.67 -31.30 -4.91
C SER A 582 5.32 -31.34 -6.30
N HIS A 583 6.63 -31.57 -6.39
CA HIS A 583 7.33 -31.66 -7.67
C HIS A 583 8.65 -32.43 -7.60
N SER A 584 8.96 -33.10 -8.71
CA SER A 584 10.17 -33.89 -8.89
C SER A 584 11.18 -33.21 -9.82
N ILE A 585 12.48 -33.37 -9.53
CA ILE A 585 13.58 -32.80 -10.32
C ILE A 585 14.44 -33.93 -10.87
N THR A 586 14.48 -34.05 -12.20
CA THR A 586 15.38 -34.98 -12.89
C THR A 586 16.69 -34.28 -13.25
N ILE A 587 17.81 -34.76 -12.70
CA ILE A 587 19.13 -34.18 -12.95
C ILE A 587 19.82 -34.89 -14.10
N VAL A 588 20.29 -34.12 -15.06
CA VAL A 588 20.98 -34.58 -16.28
C VAL A 588 22.20 -33.73 -16.57
N SER A 589 23.12 -34.24 -17.37
CA SER A 589 24.28 -33.49 -17.85
C SER A 589 23.95 -32.71 -19.13
N ASP A 590 24.61 -31.57 -19.36
CA ASP A 590 24.54 -30.78 -20.60
C ASP A 590 25.07 -31.51 -21.85
N THR A 591 25.77 -32.63 -21.66
CA THR A 591 26.16 -33.57 -22.73
C THR A 591 25.13 -34.66 -22.99
N ASP A 592 24.21 -34.91 -22.07
CA ASP A 592 23.20 -35.97 -22.19
C ASP A 592 21.94 -35.48 -22.92
N ILE A 593 21.82 -34.16 -23.13
CA ILE A 593 20.68 -33.51 -23.79
C ILE A 593 21.16 -32.60 -24.91
N ASP A 594 20.70 -32.88 -26.14
CA ASP A 594 20.94 -32.03 -27.30
C ASP A 594 19.84 -30.99 -27.54
N LYS A 595 18.61 -31.28 -27.12
CA LYS A 595 17.47 -30.36 -27.20
C LYS A 595 16.62 -30.45 -25.93
N ILE A 596 16.21 -29.29 -25.42
CA ILE A 596 15.33 -29.21 -24.25
C ILE A 596 13.93 -29.76 -24.60
N PRO A 597 13.36 -30.66 -23.78
CA PRO A 597 12.00 -31.18 -24.01
C PRO A 597 10.92 -30.10 -23.88
N ALA A 598 10.08 -29.96 -24.91
CA ALA A 598 9.01 -28.95 -24.94
C ALA A 598 7.90 -29.15 -23.88
N THR A 599 7.87 -30.30 -23.22
CA THR A 599 6.86 -30.65 -22.21
C THR A 599 7.29 -30.33 -20.79
N LYS A 600 8.55 -29.92 -20.56
CA LYS A 600 9.13 -29.77 -19.21
C LYS A 600 9.64 -28.34 -19.00
N ALA A 601 9.58 -27.86 -17.77
CA ALA A 601 10.35 -26.69 -17.36
C ALA A 601 11.78 -27.10 -16.99
N VAL A 602 12.74 -26.21 -17.22
CA VAL A 602 14.17 -26.55 -17.14
C VAL A 602 14.98 -25.51 -16.39
N TRP A 603 15.88 -25.96 -15.53
CA TRP A 603 16.98 -25.19 -14.96
C TRP A 603 18.29 -25.53 -15.65
N LEU A 604 18.99 -24.53 -16.17
CA LEU A 604 20.35 -24.63 -16.68
C LEU A 604 21.30 -24.03 -15.65
N PHE A 605 22.34 -24.78 -15.27
CA PHE A 605 23.31 -24.34 -14.27
C PHE A 605 24.66 -23.99 -14.88
N GLY A 606 25.29 -22.93 -14.39
CA GLY A 606 26.63 -22.48 -14.76
C GLY A 606 26.68 -21.66 -16.05
N LYS A 607 27.64 -20.73 -16.13
CA LYS A 607 27.90 -19.95 -17.36
C LYS A 607 28.53 -20.81 -18.47
N GLU A 608 29.09 -21.96 -18.09
CA GLU A 608 29.76 -22.98 -18.88
C GLU A 608 28.78 -23.96 -19.54
N ASN A 609 27.50 -23.90 -19.17
CA ASN A 609 26.47 -24.76 -19.74
C ASN A 609 26.37 -24.57 -21.25
N ARG A 610 26.62 -25.65 -22.00
CA ARG A 610 26.63 -25.65 -23.47
C ARG A 610 25.35 -25.06 -24.08
N LEU A 611 24.20 -25.31 -23.45
CA LEU A 611 22.89 -24.95 -24.00
C LEU A 611 22.52 -23.49 -23.69
N ALA A 612 22.99 -22.96 -22.55
CA ALA A 612 22.49 -21.70 -22.02
C ALA A 612 22.81 -20.49 -22.90
N ARG A 613 24.07 -20.33 -23.35
CA ARG A 613 24.44 -19.20 -24.24
C ARG A 613 23.68 -19.19 -25.56
N THR A 614 23.42 -20.36 -26.14
CA THR A 614 22.65 -20.47 -27.39
C THR A 614 21.18 -20.10 -27.18
N LEU A 615 20.61 -20.52 -26.05
CA LEU A 615 19.20 -20.27 -25.74
C LEU A 615 18.95 -18.82 -25.32
N PHE A 616 19.87 -18.18 -24.59
CA PHE A 616 19.69 -16.82 -24.07
C PHE A 616 20.35 -15.74 -24.93
N GLY A 617 21.40 -16.06 -25.70
CA GLY A 617 22.15 -15.08 -26.48
C GLY A 617 21.46 -14.55 -27.73
N SER A 618 20.29 -15.08 -28.10
CA SER A 618 19.46 -14.56 -29.20
C SER A 618 18.35 -13.63 -28.73
N ASP A 619 18.24 -13.37 -27.42
CA ASP A 619 17.20 -12.54 -26.86
C ASP A 619 17.58 -11.05 -26.96
N PRO A 620 16.83 -10.22 -27.71
CA PRO A 620 17.15 -8.80 -27.87
C PRO A 620 17.00 -7.99 -26.57
N SER A 621 16.31 -8.53 -25.56
CA SER A 621 16.13 -7.89 -24.25
C SER A 621 17.25 -8.19 -23.25
N LEU A 622 18.22 -9.02 -23.64
CA LEU A 622 19.33 -9.48 -22.81
C LEU A 622 20.66 -9.31 -23.55
N ALA A 623 21.50 -8.41 -23.07
CA ALA A 623 22.89 -8.34 -23.52
C ALA A 623 23.78 -9.26 -22.67
N LEU A 624 24.61 -10.06 -23.32
CA LEU A 624 25.57 -10.95 -22.69
C LEU A 624 26.99 -10.54 -23.09
N THR A 625 27.83 -10.27 -22.10
CA THR A 625 29.28 -10.01 -22.30
C THR A 625 30.10 -11.11 -21.62
N GLU A 626 31.43 -11.06 -21.76
CA GLU A 626 32.29 -12.00 -21.03
C GLU A 626 32.31 -11.76 -19.51
N THR A 627 32.03 -10.54 -19.08
CA THR A 627 32.18 -10.09 -17.70
C THR A 627 30.87 -9.74 -17.01
N ALA A 628 29.76 -9.66 -17.75
CA ALA A 628 28.47 -9.24 -17.22
C ALA A 628 27.28 -9.78 -18.02
N VAL A 629 26.14 -9.85 -17.35
CA VAL A 629 24.82 -10.15 -17.90
C VAL A 629 23.95 -8.90 -17.70
N ILE A 630 23.33 -8.40 -18.77
CA ILE A 630 22.65 -7.10 -18.76
C ILE A 630 21.18 -7.28 -19.19
N PRO A 631 20.29 -7.73 -18.28
CA PRO A 631 18.84 -7.76 -18.53
C PRO A 631 18.27 -6.34 -18.55
N GLN A 632 17.58 -5.95 -19.63
CA GLN A 632 16.91 -4.63 -19.75
C GLN A 632 17.81 -3.44 -19.36
N GLY A 633 19.09 -3.48 -19.73
CA GLY A 633 20.05 -2.41 -19.43
C GLY A 633 20.58 -2.38 -17.98
N GLN A 634 20.13 -3.29 -17.10
CA GLN A 634 20.64 -3.38 -15.73
C GLN A 634 21.83 -4.33 -15.67
N GLU A 635 23.03 -3.81 -15.46
CA GLU A 635 24.25 -4.63 -15.45
C GLU A 635 24.35 -5.50 -14.19
N ILE A 636 24.54 -6.80 -14.38
CA ILE A 636 24.92 -7.76 -13.36
C ILE A 636 26.33 -8.24 -13.70
N PRO A 637 27.38 -7.79 -12.98
CA PRO A 637 28.71 -8.33 -13.13
C PRO A 637 28.69 -9.85 -12.92
N LEU A 638 29.58 -10.58 -13.59
CA LEU A 638 29.75 -12.02 -13.36
C LEU A 638 30.83 -12.33 -12.32
N GLN A 639 31.56 -11.31 -11.88
CA GLN A 639 32.56 -11.41 -10.81
C GLN A 639 31.90 -11.03 -9.49
N ASP A 640 32.06 -11.87 -8.47
CA ASP A 640 31.51 -11.69 -7.12
C ASP A 640 29.98 -11.52 -7.08
N HIS A 641 29.31 -12.01 -8.12
CA HIS A 641 27.88 -11.86 -8.32
C HIS A 641 27.26 -13.09 -8.96
N SER A 642 26.03 -13.39 -8.54
CA SER A 642 25.20 -14.46 -9.08
C SER A 642 24.05 -13.89 -9.89
N ALA A 643 23.76 -14.47 -11.04
CA ALA A 643 22.69 -14.07 -11.93
C ALA A 643 21.68 -15.22 -12.12
N VAL A 644 20.39 -14.90 -12.11
CA VAL A 644 19.32 -15.82 -12.48
C VAL A 644 18.49 -15.17 -13.58
N LEU A 645 18.30 -15.88 -14.68
CA LEU A 645 17.54 -15.43 -15.84
C LEU A 645 16.50 -16.48 -16.21
N VAL A 646 15.29 -16.07 -16.55
CA VAL A 646 14.21 -16.98 -16.95
C VAL A 646 13.65 -16.55 -18.27
N LYS A 647 13.61 -17.43 -19.28
CA LYS A 647 12.96 -17.16 -20.57
C LYS A 647 11.84 -18.16 -20.82
N ARG A 648 10.97 -17.83 -21.77
CA ARG A 648 9.95 -18.75 -22.25
C ARG A 648 10.59 -19.89 -23.05
N HIS A 649 10.02 -21.08 -22.95
CA HIS A 649 10.46 -22.22 -23.74
C HIS A 649 10.15 -21.96 -25.24
N PRO A 650 11.13 -22.11 -26.16
CA PRO A 650 10.96 -21.70 -27.55
C PRO A 650 9.87 -22.49 -28.30
N ASP A 651 9.69 -23.77 -27.94
CA ASP A 651 8.67 -24.64 -28.56
C ASP A 651 7.35 -24.72 -27.78
N ASN A 652 7.24 -24.10 -26.59
CA ASN A 652 6.02 -24.20 -25.77
C ASN A 652 5.86 -22.98 -24.86
N ALA A 653 4.90 -22.11 -25.20
CA ALA A 653 4.70 -20.87 -24.47
C ALA A 653 4.30 -21.06 -22.99
N SER A 654 3.76 -22.22 -22.62
CA SER A 654 3.38 -22.54 -21.24
C SER A 654 4.53 -22.96 -20.34
N LYS A 655 5.71 -23.26 -20.90
CA LYS A 655 6.90 -23.69 -20.15
C LYS A 655 7.97 -22.60 -20.11
N ALA A 656 8.81 -22.66 -19.09
CA ALA A 656 9.92 -21.73 -18.88
C ALA A 656 11.26 -22.46 -18.74
N ILE A 657 12.33 -21.76 -19.10
CA ILE A 657 13.71 -22.19 -18.96
C ILE A 657 14.44 -21.15 -18.12
N GLY A 658 15.02 -21.57 -17.01
CA GLY A 658 15.84 -20.76 -16.15
C GLY A 658 17.33 -21.02 -16.36
N TRP A 659 18.16 -20.02 -16.17
CA TRP A 659 19.62 -20.08 -16.21
C TRP A 659 20.18 -19.45 -14.95
N ILE A 660 20.98 -20.22 -14.21
CA ILE A 660 21.59 -19.82 -12.96
C ILE A 660 23.10 -19.78 -13.14
N ILE A 661 23.69 -18.62 -12.86
CA ILE A 661 25.12 -18.38 -12.83
C ILE A 661 25.47 -17.96 -11.41
N VAL A 662 26.48 -18.59 -10.81
CA VAL A 662 26.88 -18.30 -9.43
C VAL A 662 28.37 -18.00 -9.38
N ASP A 663 28.68 -16.86 -8.76
CA ASP A 663 30.00 -16.44 -8.29
C ASP A 663 29.79 -15.54 -7.06
N PRO A 664 30.51 -15.73 -5.94
CA PRO A 664 31.39 -16.85 -5.64
C PRO A 664 30.57 -18.11 -5.26
N SER A 665 31.19 -19.30 -5.22
CA SER A 665 30.48 -20.58 -4.98
C SER A 665 29.80 -20.67 -3.60
N GLU A 666 30.31 -19.91 -2.63
CA GLU A 666 29.80 -19.78 -1.27
C GLU A 666 28.36 -19.24 -1.25
N ALA A 667 27.91 -18.57 -2.31
CA ALA A 667 26.54 -18.08 -2.42
C ALA A 667 25.48 -19.17 -2.65
N LEU A 668 25.88 -20.39 -3.05
CA LEU A 668 24.97 -21.49 -3.41
C LEU A 668 23.93 -21.84 -2.32
N PRO A 669 24.28 -22.04 -1.04
CA PRO A 669 23.30 -22.37 -0.01
C PRO A 669 22.28 -21.25 0.21
N GLY A 670 22.75 -20.00 0.21
CA GLY A 670 21.91 -18.81 0.37
C GLY A 670 20.94 -18.64 -0.80
N LEU A 671 21.38 -18.91 -2.03
CA LEU A 671 20.52 -18.88 -3.22
C LEU A 671 19.48 -19.99 -3.21
N GLY A 672 19.86 -21.21 -2.81
CA GLY A 672 18.96 -22.35 -2.72
C GLY A 672 17.72 -22.07 -1.87
N GLY A 673 17.90 -21.45 -0.70
CA GLY A 673 16.78 -21.04 0.16
C GLY A 673 16.01 -19.82 -0.37
N LYS A 674 16.66 -18.90 -1.08
CA LYS A 674 16.05 -17.64 -1.54
C LYS A 674 15.20 -17.81 -2.79
N LEU A 675 15.69 -18.50 -3.82
CA LEU A 675 15.07 -18.51 -5.16
C LEU A 675 13.59 -18.94 -5.20
N PRO A 676 13.13 -19.95 -4.45
CA PRO A 676 11.70 -20.29 -4.37
C PRO A 676 10.80 -19.12 -3.91
N HIS A 677 11.34 -18.20 -3.11
CA HIS A 677 10.61 -17.01 -2.63
C HIS A 677 10.61 -15.84 -3.64
N TYR A 678 11.36 -15.93 -4.74
CA TYR A 678 11.41 -14.92 -5.81
C TYR A 678 10.53 -15.30 -7.02
N GLY A 679 9.46 -16.07 -6.81
CA GLY A 679 8.67 -16.68 -7.87
C GLY A 679 8.06 -15.72 -8.91
N LYS A 680 7.89 -14.43 -8.61
CA LYS A 680 7.35 -13.44 -9.55
C LYS A 680 8.37 -12.95 -10.61
N TYR A 681 9.66 -12.99 -10.30
CA TYR A 681 10.67 -12.32 -11.13
C TYR A 681 11.13 -13.18 -12.30
N SER A 682 11.51 -12.51 -13.40
CA SER A 682 12.13 -13.12 -14.58
C SER A 682 13.65 -13.09 -14.53
N TYR A 683 14.24 -12.09 -13.88
CA TYR A 683 15.68 -11.99 -13.70
C TYR A 683 16.05 -11.45 -12.31
N LEU A 684 17.19 -11.90 -11.79
CA LEU A 684 17.75 -11.51 -10.49
C LEU A 684 19.28 -11.39 -10.58
N GLY A 685 19.84 -10.45 -9.83
CA GLY A 685 21.28 -10.31 -9.58
C GLY A 685 21.53 -10.22 -8.08
N PHE A 686 22.49 -11.01 -7.58
CA PHE A 686 22.90 -11.04 -6.18
C PHE A 686 24.40 -10.76 -6.08
N ALA A 687 24.83 -10.07 -5.02
CA ALA A 687 26.23 -9.78 -4.73
C ALA A 687 26.73 -10.57 -3.51
N GLY A 688 27.98 -11.05 -3.58
CA GLY A 688 28.73 -11.63 -2.47
C GLY A 688 28.31 -13.04 -2.04
N GLU A 689 29.04 -13.56 -1.06
CA GLU A 689 28.86 -14.90 -0.46
C GLU A 689 27.51 -15.08 0.24
N GLU A 690 27.00 -14.03 0.89
CA GLU A 690 25.62 -13.99 1.40
C GLU A 690 24.75 -13.27 0.37
N PRO A 691 24.10 -13.97 -0.57
CA PRO A 691 23.59 -13.39 -1.82
C PRO A 691 22.61 -12.25 -1.54
N ALA A 692 23.10 -11.01 -1.61
CA ALA A 692 22.33 -9.80 -1.34
C ALA A 692 21.73 -9.31 -2.66
N ASN A 693 20.41 -9.16 -2.72
CA ASN A 693 19.73 -8.78 -3.97
C ASN A 693 20.15 -7.35 -4.38
N ARG A 694 20.62 -7.22 -5.63
CA ARG A 694 21.00 -5.95 -6.26
C ARG A 694 20.11 -5.59 -7.44
N VAL A 695 19.73 -6.60 -8.23
CA VAL A 695 18.94 -6.45 -9.46
C VAL A 695 17.76 -7.41 -9.40
N LYS A 696 16.57 -6.96 -9.80
CA LYS A 696 15.38 -7.80 -9.95
C LYS A 696 14.38 -7.17 -10.92
N GLY A 697 13.72 -8.00 -11.73
CA GLY A 697 12.67 -7.50 -12.62
C GLY A 697 11.92 -8.60 -13.38
N GLU A 698 10.96 -8.19 -14.19
CA GLU A 698 10.13 -9.01 -15.09
C GLU A 698 10.36 -8.59 -16.54
N TRP A 699 10.34 -9.53 -17.49
CA TRP A 699 10.36 -9.17 -18.91
C TRP A 699 9.06 -8.49 -19.33
N VAL A 700 9.12 -7.64 -20.36
CA VAL A 700 7.92 -7.10 -21.00
C VAL A 700 7.32 -8.17 -21.92
N ALA A 701 6.05 -8.50 -21.72
CA ALA A 701 5.33 -9.46 -22.56
C ALA A 701 4.88 -8.80 -23.88
N THR A 702 5.63 -9.00 -24.96
CA THR A 702 5.34 -8.35 -26.26
C THR A 702 4.61 -9.24 -27.27
N ASP A 703 4.47 -10.53 -27.01
CA ASP A 703 3.95 -11.55 -27.94
C ASP A 703 2.55 -12.07 -27.59
N SER A 704 1.78 -11.27 -26.86
CA SER A 704 0.39 -11.57 -26.50
C SER A 704 -0.49 -11.82 -27.74
N PRO A 705 -1.39 -12.84 -27.73
CA PRO A 705 -2.38 -13.05 -28.79
C PRO A 705 -3.50 -12.00 -28.81
N LEU A 706 -3.48 -11.05 -27.88
CA LEU A 706 -4.39 -9.92 -27.78
C LEU A 706 -3.72 -8.59 -28.15
N ARG A 707 -2.50 -8.65 -28.67
CA ARG A 707 -1.69 -7.51 -29.08
C ARG A 707 -1.28 -7.63 -30.54
N VAL A 708 -1.53 -6.60 -31.34
CA VAL A 708 -1.23 -6.59 -32.78
C VAL A 708 -0.50 -5.30 -33.15
N ASP A 709 0.70 -5.45 -33.71
CA ASP A 709 1.43 -4.36 -34.36
C ASP A 709 0.72 -3.97 -35.66
N LEU A 710 0.27 -2.72 -35.76
CA LEU A 710 -0.53 -2.22 -36.88
C LEU A 710 0.31 -1.47 -37.92
N ARG A 711 1.61 -1.33 -37.69
CA ARG A 711 2.52 -0.69 -38.63
C ARG A 711 2.67 -1.54 -39.90
N ALA A 712 3.15 -0.92 -40.97
CA ALA A 712 3.48 -1.62 -42.21
C ALA A 712 4.49 -2.77 -41.97
N ASP A 713 4.35 -3.87 -42.73
CA ASP A 713 5.13 -5.10 -42.54
C ASP A 713 6.66 -4.90 -42.59
N ASP A 714 7.15 -3.88 -43.28
CA ASP A 714 8.57 -3.51 -43.36
C ASP A 714 9.11 -2.81 -42.10
N LEU A 715 8.21 -2.30 -41.25
CA LEU A 715 8.53 -1.68 -39.96
C LEU A 715 8.31 -2.64 -38.77
N GLN A 716 7.60 -3.75 -38.98
CA GLN A 716 7.37 -4.77 -37.96
C GLN A 716 8.67 -5.53 -37.66
N GLY A 717 9.03 -5.67 -36.37
CA GLY A 717 10.15 -6.49 -35.91
C GLY A 717 11.49 -5.79 -35.65
N ASN A 718 11.64 -4.50 -35.99
CA ASN A 718 12.87 -3.74 -35.70
C ASN A 718 12.93 -3.26 -34.23
N VAL A 719 11.81 -2.76 -33.70
CA VAL A 719 11.61 -2.37 -32.29
C VAL A 719 10.13 -2.56 -31.96
N ALA A 720 9.80 -3.17 -30.81
CA ALA A 720 8.41 -3.32 -30.38
C ALA A 720 7.78 -1.96 -30.07
N VAL A 721 6.59 -1.68 -30.61
CA VAL A 721 5.82 -0.45 -30.27
C VAL A 721 5.43 -0.50 -28.81
N GLN A 722 5.85 0.46 -27.99
CA GLN A 722 5.29 0.54 -26.63
C GLN A 722 3.84 1.03 -26.71
N GLY A 723 2.94 0.32 -26.05
CA GLY A 723 1.55 0.75 -25.93
C GLY A 723 1.48 2.04 -25.13
N ALA A 724 0.61 2.96 -25.55
CA ALA A 724 0.32 4.13 -24.76
C ALA A 724 -0.38 3.71 -23.46
N VAL A 725 0.20 4.12 -22.32
CA VAL A 725 -0.34 3.78 -20.99
C VAL A 725 -1.62 4.60 -20.77
N PRO A 726 -2.78 3.97 -20.50
CA PRO A 726 -3.98 4.70 -20.16
C PRO A 726 -3.79 5.47 -18.86
N PRO A 727 -4.50 6.60 -18.66
CA PRO A 727 -4.47 7.31 -17.39
C PRO A 727 -4.92 6.36 -16.25
N PRO A 728 -4.28 6.41 -15.07
CA PRO A 728 -4.66 5.57 -13.94
C PRO A 728 -6.14 5.71 -13.60
N ARG A 729 -6.83 4.58 -13.41
CA ARG A 729 -8.23 4.57 -12.97
C ARG A 729 -8.33 5.15 -11.56
N LYS A 730 -9.30 6.04 -11.33
CA LYS A 730 -9.60 6.53 -9.98
C LYS A 730 -10.06 5.37 -9.09
N ALA A 731 -9.52 5.30 -7.89
CA ALA A 731 -9.92 4.29 -6.91
C ALA A 731 -11.41 4.45 -6.53
N LEU A 732 -12.10 3.32 -6.26
CA LEU A 732 -13.52 3.35 -5.88
C LEU A 732 -13.76 4.19 -4.61
N ALA A 733 -12.84 4.09 -3.65
CA ALA A 733 -12.72 4.94 -2.48
C ALA A 733 -11.23 5.10 -2.12
N GLU A 734 -10.93 6.15 -1.38
CA GLU A 734 -9.58 6.49 -0.92
C GLU A 734 -9.55 6.50 0.61
N ILE A 735 -8.43 6.05 1.19
CA ILE A 735 -8.22 6.18 2.64
C ILE A 735 -8.18 7.67 2.98
N PRO A 736 -9.00 8.15 3.94
CA PRO A 736 -8.96 9.54 4.36
C PRO A 736 -7.54 9.93 4.77
N PRO A 737 -6.97 11.01 4.20
CA PRO A 737 -5.61 11.41 4.53
C PRO A 737 -5.54 11.89 5.98
N VAL A 738 -4.43 11.59 6.66
CA VAL A 738 -4.17 12.10 8.03
C VAL A 738 -4.12 13.64 8.03
N PHE A 739 -3.62 14.22 6.95
CA PHE A 739 -3.55 15.66 6.73
C PHE A 739 -4.71 16.15 5.87
N SER A 740 -5.35 17.26 6.26
CA SER A 740 -6.38 17.90 5.43
C SER A 740 -5.73 18.63 4.27
N ARG A 741 -6.16 18.27 3.06
CA ARG A 741 -5.78 18.96 1.83
C ARG A 741 -6.12 20.45 1.89
N GLU A 742 -7.32 20.75 2.35
CA GLU A 742 -7.87 22.10 2.39
C GLU A 742 -7.04 22.99 3.31
N ARG A 743 -6.70 22.52 4.52
CA ARG A 743 -5.88 23.31 5.47
C ARG A 743 -4.46 23.54 4.97
N LEU A 744 -3.83 22.52 4.38
CA LEU A 744 -2.51 22.69 3.75
C LEU A 744 -2.55 23.77 2.67
N LEU A 745 -3.56 23.73 1.80
CA LEU A 745 -3.73 24.74 0.74
C LEU A 745 -4.07 26.13 1.28
N GLU A 746 -4.85 26.24 2.36
CA GLU A 746 -5.15 27.52 3.01
C GLU A 746 -3.88 28.20 3.55
N HIS A 747 -2.99 27.43 4.19
CA HIS A 747 -1.69 27.93 4.64
C HIS A 747 -0.84 28.44 3.48
N ILE A 748 -0.75 27.66 2.39
CA ILE A 748 0.04 28.04 1.20
C ILE A 748 -0.56 29.25 0.51
N GLN A 749 -1.89 29.32 0.37
CA GLN A 749 -2.60 30.45 -0.24
C GLN A 749 -2.31 31.77 0.45
N TYR A 750 -2.36 31.78 1.79
CA TYR A 750 -2.04 32.97 2.55
C TYR A 750 -0.55 33.31 2.44
N LEU A 751 0.33 32.33 2.72
CA LEU A 751 1.77 32.57 2.73
C LEU A 751 2.28 33.03 1.36
N ALA A 752 1.76 32.50 0.26
CA ALA A 752 2.14 32.86 -1.10
C ALA A 752 1.32 34.01 -1.70
N SER A 753 0.54 34.74 -0.92
CA SER A 753 -0.28 35.84 -1.42
C SER A 753 0.53 37.10 -1.76
N ASP A 754 0.04 37.90 -2.71
CA ASP A 754 0.66 39.18 -3.08
C ASP A 754 0.75 40.17 -1.91
N GLU A 755 -0.13 40.06 -0.91
CA GLU A 755 -0.12 40.93 0.28
C GLU A 755 1.07 40.71 1.22
N LEU A 756 1.81 39.60 1.01
CA LEU A 756 3.07 39.29 1.67
C LEU A 756 4.29 39.64 0.82
N GLU A 757 4.11 40.30 -0.33
CA GLU A 757 5.18 40.96 -1.10
C GLU A 757 6.38 40.03 -1.41
N GLY A 758 6.12 38.73 -1.56
CA GLY A 758 7.14 37.71 -1.81
C GLY A 758 8.09 37.43 -0.65
N ARG A 759 7.77 37.91 0.56
CA ARG A 759 8.49 37.62 1.82
C ARG A 759 9.99 37.90 1.74
N GLY A 760 10.37 38.96 1.01
CA GLY A 760 11.76 39.39 0.88
C GLY A 760 12.39 39.75 2.22
N LEU A 761 13.69 39.51 2.37
CA LEU A 761 14.40 39.77 3.63
C LEU A 761 14.27 41.24 4.06
N GLY A 762 13.73 41.48 5.26
CA GLY A 762 13.50 42.84 5.80
C GLY A 762 12.22 43.54 5.32
N THR A 763 11.36 42.87 4.54
CA THR A 763 10.09 43.44 4.07
C THR A 763 8.97 43.39 5.13
N PRO A 764 7.94 44.26 5.04
CA PRO A 764 6.72 44.13 5.82
C PRO A 764 6.01 42.79 5.62
N GLY A 765 6.07 42.26 4.39
CA GLY A 765 5.51 40.95 4.04
C GLY A 765 6.14 39.80 4.82
N LEU A 766 7.47 39.79 4.96
CA LEU A 766 8.18 38.82 5.80
C LEU A 766 7.74 38.91 7.27
N ALA A 767 7.60 40.11 7.82
CA ALA A 767 7.16 40.31 9.21
C ALA A 767 5.74 39.76 9.46
N LYS A 768 4.81 39.98 8.52
CA LYS A 768 3.45 39.42 8.56
C LYS A 768 3.44 37.89 8.47
N ALA A 769 4.31 37.30 7.63
CA ALA A 769 4.46 35.86 7.54
C ALA A 769 4.94 35.27 8.88
N ALA A 770 5.93 35.92 9.51
CA ALA A 770 6.42 35.54 10.82
C ALA A 770 5.33 35.62 11.92
N ASP A 771 4.48 36.66 11.91
CA ASP A 771 3.34 36.79 12.83
C ASP A 771 2.34 35.64 12.62
N TYR A 772 2.00 35.36 11.36
CA TYR A 772 1.10 34.28 11.00
C TYR A 772 1.60 32.92 11.50
N ILE A 773 2.88 32.59 11.27
CA ILE A 773 3.46 31.31 11.69
C ILE A 773 3.45 31.19 13.22
N ALA A 774 3.82 32.26 13.93
CA ALA A 774 3.76 32.28 15.40
C ALA A 774 2.32 32.08 15.92
N ASP A 775 1.33 32.71 15.29
CA ASP A 775 -0.08 32.53 15.62
C ASP A 775 -0.55 31.10 15.33
N GLN A 776 -0.11 30.49 14.23
CA GLN A 776 -0.42 29.10 13.90
C GLN A 776 0.24 28.11 14.87
N PHE A 777 1.50 28.33 15.28
CA PHE A 777 2.18 27.53 16.30
C PHE A 777 1.45 27.59 17.63
N LYS A 778 1.02 28.79 18.03
CA LYS A 778 0.21 28.99 19.23
C LYS A 778 -1.14 28.31 19.14
N ALA A 779 -1.83 28.43 17.99
CA ALA A 779 -3.12 27.78 17.76
C ALA A 779 -3.01 26.25 17.72
N ALA A 780 -1.88 25.72 17.25
CA ALA A 780 -1.55 24.29 17.29
C ALA A 780 -1.29 23.78 18.72
N GLY A 781 -0.98 24.68 19.67
CA GLY A 781 -0.70 24.35 21.06
C GLY A 781 0.77 24.09 21.37
N LEU A 782 1.70 24.50 20.49
CA LEU A 782 3.14 24.45 20.78
C LEU A 782 3.49 25.39 21.94
N ALA A 783 4.43 24.99 22.78
CA ALA A 783 5.05 25.91 23.73
C ALA A 783 6.03 26.85 23.00
N PRO A 784 6.13 28.14 23.39
CA PRO A 784 7.12 29.05 22.83
C PRO A 784 8.55 28.61 23.20
N ALA A 785 9.49 28.73 22.25
CA ALA A 785 10.89 28.36 22.45
C ALA A 785 11.88 29.32 21.75
N GLY A 786 11.47 30.56 21.54
CA GLY A 786 12.30 31.68 21.09
C GLY A 786 12.84 32.51 22.27
N ASP A 787 13.21 33.75 21.99
CA ASP A 787 13.70 34.69 23.00
C ASP A 787 12.56 35.15 23.93
N ASP A 788 12.90 35.52 25.17
CA ASP A 788 11.99 36.09 26.18
C ASP A 788 10.68 35.30 26.39
N ASP A 789 10.74 33.97 26.42
CA ASP A 789 9.58 33.05 26.52
C ASP A 789 8.54 33.23 25.38
N GLY A 790 8.95 33.82 24.25
CA GLY A 790 8.13 34.01 23.04
C GLY A 790 8.45 33.00 21.94
N TYR A 791 7.81 33.13 20.77
CA TYR A 791 8.11 32.28 19.60
C TYR A 791 9.23 32.82 18.71
N ARG A 792 9.68 34.07 18.91
CA ARG A 792 10.61 34.73 18.00
C ARG A 792 12.04 34.65 18.55
N GLN A 793 12.98 34.16 17.76
CA GLN A 793 14.41 34.36 17.99
C GLN A 793 14.90 35.48 17.07
N VAL A 794 15.19 36.65 17.63
CA VAL A 794 15.51 37.87 16.86
C VAL A 794 17.01 38.00 16.64
N PHE A 795 17.42 38.33 15.42
CA PHE A 795 18.82 38.57 15.08
C PHE A 795 18.99 39.62 13.98
N PRO A 796 20.11 40.37 14.00
CA PRO A 796 20.37 41.40 13.00
C PRO A 796 20.93 40.80 11.71
N VAL A 797 20.47 41.30 10.56
CA VAL A 797 21.06 41.07 9.24
C VAL A 797 21.62 42.37 8.66
N ALA A 798 22.75 42.28 7.96
CA ALA A 798 23.48 43.46 7.49
C ALA A 798 22.79 44.18 6.31
N GLU A 799 22.13 43.42 5.44
CA GLU A 799 21.48 43.91 4.23
C GLU A 799 20.22 43.08 3.96
N GLY A 800 19.06 43.73 3.89
CA GLY A 800 17.82 43.17 3.35
C GLY A 800 17.56 43.65 1.91
N GLU A 801 16.35 43.40 1.40
CA GLU A 801 15.96 43.76 0.03
C GLU A 801 16.13 45.26 -0.29
N ASP A 802 15.92 46.14 0.70
CA ASP A 802 16.06 47.59 0.54
C ASP A 802 17.52 48.09 0.67
N GLY A 803 18.49 47.18 0.82
CA GLY A 803 19.91 47.48 0.98
C GLY A 803 20.30 47.98 2.37
N LYS A 804 19.43 47.85 3.38
CA LYS A 804 19.68 48.34 4.76
C LYS A 804 19.74 47.19 5.78
N PRO A 805 20.32 47.44 6.96
CA PRO A 805 20.24 46.49 8.07
C PRO A 805 18.81 46.35 8.60
N HIS A 806 18.43 45.13 8.97
CA HIS A 806 17.13 44.81 9.58
C HIS A 806 17.31 43.83 10.74
N ASP A 807 16.40 43.89 11.70
CA ASP A 807 16.21 42.81 12.67
C ASP A 807 15.14 41.86 12.11
N VAL A 808 15.50 40.59 11.97
CA VAL A 808 14.62 39.52 11.48
C VAL A 808 14.50 38.44 12.56
N ALA A 809 13.59 37.47 12.39
CA ALA A 809 13.37 36.46 13.41
C ALA A 809 13.18 35.05 12.85
N ASN A 810 13.82 34.05 13.48
CA ASN A 810 13.35 32.67 13.35
C ASN A 810 12.11 32.49 14.24
N ILE A 811 11.20 31.60 13.84
CA ILE A 811 10.00 31.27 14.64
C ILE A 811 10.15 29.86 15.20
N VAL A 812 10.18 29.74 16.53
CA VAL A 812 10.57 28.52 17.25
C VAL A 812 9.46 28.12 18.23
N GLY A 813 8.95 26.91 18.07
CA GLY A 813 8.00 26.28 18.99
C GLY A 813 8.43 24.86 19.37
N ILE A 814 8.01 24.38 20.54
CA ILE A 814 8.42 23.07 21.07
C ILE A 814 7.24 22.26 21.57
N ILE A 815 7.29 20.94 21.32
CA ILE A 815 6.53 19.92 22.05
C ILE A 815 7.51 19.23 23.00
N PRO A 816 7.36 19.39 24.33
CA PRO A 816 8.22 18.72 25.29
C PRO A 816 8.09 17.20 25.24
N GLY A 817 9.22 16.50 25.28
CA GLY A 817 9.25 15.04 25.37
C GLY A 817 8.85 14.54 26.77
N ARG A 818 8.17 13.39 26.84
CA ARG A 818 7.72 12.78 28.10
C ARG A 818 8.78 11.93 28.79
N ASN A 819 9.82 11.46 28.07
CA ASN A 819 10.80 10.52 28.61
C ASN A 819 11.97 11.26 29.29
N PRO A 820 12.16 11.11 30.62
CA PRO A 820 13.27 11.75 31.33
C PRO A 820 14.66 11.32 30.84
N ALA A 821 14.80 10.13 30.24
CA ALA A 821 16.07 9.66 29.68
C ALA A 821 16.50 10.44 28.44
N TYR A 822 15.56 11.11 27.77
CA TYR A 822 15.81 11.98 26.61
C TYR A 822 15.66 13.47 26.97
N ALA A 823 15.68 13.81 28.26
CA ALA A 823 15.75 15.20 28.68
C ALA A 823 16.96 15.88 28.04
N GLY A 824 16.76 17.06 27.46
CA GLY A 824 17.82 17.73 26.71
C GLY A 824 18.02 17.18 25.29
N GLN A 825 17.18 16.29 24.76
CA GLN A 825 17.29 15.82 23.38
C GLN A 825 16.08 16.21 22.51
N ALA A 826 16.31 16.46 21.22
CA ALA A 826 15.25 16.76 20.26
C ALA A 826 15.45 16.23 18.85
N VAL A 827 14.31 16.07 18.17
CA VAL A 827 14.20 16.12 16.71
C VAL A 827 13.88 17.55 16.29
N LEU A 828 14.54 18.07 15.25
CA LEU A 828 14.22 19.38 14.68
C LEU A 828 13.43 19.18 13.38
N VAL A 829 12.31 19.89 13.26
CA VAL A 829 11.48 19.95 12.05
C VAL A 829 11.54 21.37 11.51
N THR A 830 12.11 21.54 10.31
CA THR A 830 12.50 22.86 9.81
C THR A 830 12.00 23.14 8.40
N ALA A 831 11.83 24.42 8.09
CA ALA A 831 11.54 24.98 6.77
C ALA A 831 11.86 26.48 6.81
N HIS A 832 12.15 27.11 5.68
CA HIS A 832 12.27 28.56 5.62
C HIS A 832 10.94 29.22 5.25
N TYR A 833 10.78 30.51 5.55
CA TYR A 833 9.58 31.27 5.20
C TYR A 833 9.87 32.58 4.45
N ASP A 834 11.15 32.93 4.25
CA ASP A 834 11.57 34.04 3.38
C ASP A 834 11.77 33.58 1.94
N HIS A 835 11.35 34.40 0.99
CA HIS A 835 11.63 34.16 -0.43
C HIS A 835 12.22 35.44 -1.05
N LEU A 836 12.24 35.56 -2.38
CA LEU A 836 13.01 36.60 -3.07
C LEU A 836 12.39 38.00 -3.08
N GLY A 837 11.21 38.22 -2.48
CA GLY A 837 10.55 39.54 -2.50
C GLY A 837 10.27 40.02 -3.92
N HIS A 838 10.90 41.13 -4.33
CA HIS A 838 10.87 41.63 -5.72
C HIS A 838 12.08 41.20 -6.58
N GLY A 839 12.77 40.14 -6.15
CA GLY A 839 13.91 39.53 -6.85
C GLY A 839 15.28 39.77 -6.21
N TRP A 840 15.36 39.88 -4.89
CA TRP A 840 16.62 40.00 -4.13
C TRP A 840 16.91 38.71 -3.36
N PRO A 841 18.17 38.24 -3.26
CA PRO A 841 19.42 38.90 -3.69
C PRO A 841 19.80 38.65 -5.16
N ASP A 842 19.11 37.73 -5.83
CA ASP A 842 19.38 37.37 -7.23
C ASP A 842 18.06 37.07 -7.97
N ALA A 843 17.80 37.84 -9.03
CA ALA A 843 16.67 37.62 -9.93
C ALA A 843 17.11 37.62 -11.38
N ARG A 844 16.37 36.85 -12.18
CA ARG A 844 16.53 36.83 -13.64
C ARG A 844 16.21 38.19 -14.22
N ALA A 845 16.93 38.55 -15.28
CA ALA A 845 16.77 39.87 -15.91
C ALA A 845 15.33 40.15 -16.37
N GLU A 846 14.62 39.14 -16.87
CA GLU A 846 13.23 39.22 -17.35
C GLU A 846 12.16 39.35 -16.25
N ASP A 847 12.51 39.01 -15.01
CA ASP A 847 11.58 38.94 -13.87
C ASP A 847 11.83 40.02 -12.81
N LYS A 848 12.82 40.88 -13.05
CA LYS A 848 13.21 41.96 -12.14
C LYS A 848 12.02 42.86 -11.77
N GLY A 849 11.77 43.00 -10.47
CA GLY A 849 10.72 43.87 -9.93
C GLY A 849 9.32 43.26 -9.88
N LYS A 850 9.15 42.01 -10.32
CA LYS A 850 7.92 41.22 -10.08
C LYS A 850 7.96 40.62 -8.68
N ILE A 851 6.80 40.26 -8.14
CA ILE A 851 6.69 39.55 -6.86
C ILE A 851 7.06 38.08 -7.07
N TYR A 852 7.85 37.54 -6.16
CA TYR A 852 8.20 36.12 -6.10
C TYR A 852 7.38 35.48 -4.98
N ASN A 853 6.26 34.85 -5.33
CA ASN A 853 5.27 34.38 -4.35
C ASN A 853 5.74 33.15 -3.56
N GLY A 854 6.61 32.29 -4.10
CA GLY A 854 7.23 31.18 -3.35
C GLY A 854 6.24 30.14 -2.83
N ALA A 855 5.25 29.77 -3.64
CA ALA A 855 4.21 28.82 -3.23
C ALA A 855 4.78 27.42 -2.95
N ASP A 856 5.60 26.91 -3.86
CA ASP A 856 6.31 25.65 -3.74
C ASP A 856 7.60 25.83 -2.96
N ASP A 857 8.37 26.88 -3.24
CA ASP A 857 9.72 27.04 -2.71
C ASP A 857 9.74 26.97 -1.19
N ASN A 858 8.79 27.66 -0.54
CA ASN A 858 8.78 27.59 0.91
C ASN A 858 7.44 27.70 1.62
N ALA A 859 6.39 28.26 1.01
CA ALA A 859 5.07 28.22 1.64
C ALA A 859 4.59 26.77 1.85
N SER A 860 4.93 25.87 0.92
CA SER A 860 4.63 24.44 0.98
C SER A 860 5.22 23.74 2.22
N GLY A 861 6.51 23.96 2.53
CA GLY A 861 7.21 23.37 3.67
C GLY A 861 6.67 23.89 5.01
N VAL A 862 6.42 25.19 5.10
CA VAL A 862 5.82 25.83 6.29
C VAL A 862 4.40 25.32 6.54
N ALA A 863 3.60 25.11 5.48
CA ALA A 863 2.25 24.56 5.62
C ALA A 863 2.27 23.14 6.20
N ILE A 864 3.17 22.27 5.72
CA ILE A 864 3.35 20.92 6.28
C ILE A 864 3.79 21.00 7.74
N MET A 865 4.73 21.88 8.07
CA MET A 865 5.22 22.08 9.43
C MET A 865 4.10 22.47 10.40
N ILE A 866 3.23 23.41 10.02
CA ILE A 866 2.09 23.85 10.85
C ILE A 866 1.12 22.69 11.10
N GLU A 867 0.79 21.92 10.07
CA GLU A 867 -0.14 20.78 10.22
C GLU A 867 0.49 19.62 10.99
N LEU A 868 1.79 19.38 10.86
CA LEU A 868 2.53 18.43 11.70
C LEU A 868 2.50 18.84 13.18
N ALA A 869 2.69 20.13 13.48
CA ALA A 869 2.60 20.63 14.84
C ALA A 869 1.22 20.37 15.46
N LYS A 870 0.14 20.67 14.72
CA LYS A 870 -1.25 20.39 15.16
C LYS A 870 -1.45 18.89 15.43
N LEU A 871 -0.94 18.04 14.54
CA LEU A 871 -1.05 16.60 14.67
C LEU A 871 -0.32 16.09 15.92
N PHE A 872 0.96 16.40 16.09
CA PHE A 872 1.76 15.91 17.21
C PHE A 872 1.33 16.47 18.57
N VAL A 873 0.72 17.66 18.64
CA VAL A 873 0.13 18.18 19.89
C VAL A 873 -1.18 17.45 20.24
N ALA A 874 -1.96 17.04 19.24
CA ALA A 874 -3.19 16.28 19.47
C ALA A 874 -2.93 14.81 19.84
N GLU A 875 -1.74 14.30 19.57
CA GLU A 875 -1.28 12.96 19.94
C GLU A 875 -0.72 12.90 21.38
N ALA A 876 -0.40 11.70 21.85
CA ALA A 876 0.33 11.55 23.11
C ALA A 876 1.70 12.24 23.02
N ALA A 877 2.14 12.86 24.14
CA ALA A 877 3.43 13.54 24.19
C ALA A 877 4.56 12.61 23.71
N PRO A 878 5.43 13.07 22.79
CA PRO A 878 6.45 12.22 22.19
C PRO A 878 7.49 11.80 23.24
N GLU A 879 8.17 10.66 23.03
CA GLU A 879 9.24 10.21 23.92
C GLU A 879 10.34 11.28 24.08
N ARG A 880 10.76 11.86 22.95
CA ARG A 880 11.76 12.92 22.83
C ARG A 880 11.10 14.20 22.33
N SER A 881 11.61 15.37 22.75
CA SER A 881 11.05 16.65 22.34
C SER A 881 11.11 16.84 20.81
N ILE A 882 10.14 17.57 20.28
CA ILE A 882 10.12 18.02 18.87
C ILE A 882 10.20 19.54 18.86
N VAL A 883 11.18 20.09 18.13
CA VAL A 883 11.33 21.54 17.96
C VAL A 883 10.97 21.89 16.52
N PHE A 884 9.97 22.75 16.34
CA PHE A 884 9.55 23.28 15.06
C PHE A 884 10.20 24.64 14.84
N ILE A 885 10.91 24.81 13.73
CA ILE A 885 11.63 26.05 13.43
C ILE A 885 11.34 26.52 12.01
N ALA A 886 10.68 27.67 11.88
CA ALA A 886 10.58 28.38 10.61
C ALA A 886 11.73 29.39 10.50
N PHE A 887 12.68 29.14 9.59
CA PHE A 887 13.87 29.97 9.38
C PHE A 887 13.60 31.15 8.43
N THR A 888 14.38 32.21 8.60
CA THR A 888 14.43 33.34 7.67
C THR A 888 15.85 33.59 7.17
N GLY A 889 16.00 34.11 5.96
CA GLY A 889 17.27 34.44 5.32
C GLY A 889 17.94 33.24 4.66
N GLU A 890 17.19 32.20 4.28
CA GLU A 890 17.70 31.05 3.50
C GLU A 890 18.29 31.56 2.17
N GLU A 891 17.50 32.35 1.45
CA GLU A 891 17.79 32.90 0.11
C GLU A 891 19.01 33.83 0.12
N ALA A 892 19.31 34.38 1.29
CA ALA A 892 20.42 35.30 1.56
C ALA A 892 21.66 34.60 2.14
N GLY A 893 21.72 33.26 2.06
CA GLY A 893 22.87 32.47 2.48
C GLY A 893 22.70 31.75 3.82
N LEU A 894 21.50 31.20 4.09
CA LEU A 894 21.19 30.42 5.28
C LEU A 894 21.34 31.20 6.59
N LEU A 895 21.03 32.50 6.58
CA LEU A 895 21.33 33.40 7.70
C LEU A 895 20.66 32.95 9.00
N GLY A 896 19.37 32.58 8.95
CA GLY A 896 18.61 32.16 10.12
C GLY A 896 19.02 30.81 10.67
N SER A 897 19.20 29.79 9.83
CA SER A 897 19.64 28.46 10.27
C SER A 897 21.08 28.46 10.79
N ARG A 898 21.99 29.21 10.15
CA ARG A 898 23.35 29.43 10.68
C ARG A 898 23.32 30.15 12.02
N TYR A 899 22.50 31.19 12.16
CA TYR A 899 22.37 31.91 13.42
C TYR A 899 21.87 30.98 14.53
N TYR A 900 20.81 30.21 14.29
CA TYR A 900 20.27 29.25 15.26
C TYR A 900 21.29 28.15 15.61
N ALA A 901 22.01 27.60 14.63
CA ALA A 901 23.03 26.57 14.86
C ALA A 901 24.21 27.08 15.70
N GLU A 902 24.48 28.39 15.71
CA GLU A 902 25.51 29.03 16.52
C GLU A 902 24.99 29.57 17.86
N HIS A 903 23.74 30.01 17.89
CA HIS A 903 23.07 30.62 19.02
C HIS A 903 21.70 29.94 19.20
N PRO A 904 21.66 28.68 19.63
CA PRO A 904 20.39 27.99 19.74
C PRO A 904 19.54 28.66 20.84
N ALA A 905 18.23 28.79 20.59
CA ALA A 905 17.34 29.57 21.45
C ALA A 905 17.28 29.03 22.90
N PRO A 906 16.89 29.84 23.90
CA PRO A 906 16.79 29.40 25.30
C PRO A 906 15.94 28.12 25.46
N GLY A 907 16.47 27.10 26.14
CA GLY A 907 15.86 25.76 26.18
C GLY A 907 16.40 24.80 25.10
N ALA A 908 17.38 25.25 24.31
CA ALA A 908 18.16 24.44 23.39
C ALA A 908 18.63 23.14 24.03
N LEU A 909 18.30 22.05 23.35
CA LEU A 909 18.47 20.69 23.82
C LEU A 909 19.92 20.27 23.53
N ASP A 910 20.64 19.81 24.56
CA ASP A 910 22.03 19.33 24.54
C ASP A 910 22.33 18.24 23.47
N GLY A 911 21.30 17.57 22.92
CA GLY A 911 21.45 16.55 21.87
C GLY A 911 20.38 16.61 20.78
N ILE A 912 20.77 17.03 19.57
CA ILE A 912 19.92 16.92 18.38
C ILE A 912 20.12 15.54 17.75
N ILE A 913 19.10 14.68 17.76
CA ILE A 913 19.19 13.34 17.16
C ILE A 913 19.21 13.42 15.62
N GLY A 914 18.48 14.40 15.06
CA GLY A 914 18.44 14.66 13.63
C GLY A 914 17.59 15.87 13.29
N VAL A 915 17.86 16.47 12.13
CA VAL A 915 17.10 17.59 11.55
C VAL A 915 16.41 17.13 10.27
N VAL A 916 15.11 17.39 10.16
CA VAL A 916 14.29 17.12 8.98
C VAL A 916 13.82 18.45 8.41
N ASN A 917 14.46 18.90 7.33
CA ASN A 917 14.16 20.15 6.65
C ASN A 917 13.22 19.93 5.45
N MET A 918 12.27 20.83 5.22
CA MET A 918 11.35 20.80 4.08
C MET A 918 11.53 22.05 3.23
N ASP A 919 11.73 21.86 1.94
CA ASP A 919 12.00 22.93 0.96
C ASP A 919 11.58 22.35 -0.40
N THR A 920 10.87 23.15 -1.22
CA THR A 920 10.33 22.74 -2.54
C THR A 920 9.53 21.44 -2.50
N VAL A 921 8.55 21.34 -1.58
CA VAL A 921 7.76 20.12 -1.31
C VAL A 921 6.34 20.09 -1.91
N GLY A 922 5.97 21.12 -2.68
CA GLY A 922 4.65 21.34 -3.23
C GLY A 922 4.38 20.77 -4.63
N GLN A 923 5.40 20.32 -5.38
CA GLN A 923 5.26 19.88 -6.78
C GLN A 923 5.78 18.45 -7.04
N LEU A 924 5.36 17.46 -6.24
CA LEU A 924 5.84 16.07 -6.34
C LEU A 924 5.39 15.34 -7.62
N GLY A 925 4.11 15.41 -7.98
CA GLY A 925 3.55 14.69 -9.12
C GLY A 925 3.72 13.17 -9.01
N ALA A 926 4.27 12.57 -10.07
CA ALA A 926 4.55 11.13 -10.13
C ALA A 926 5.97 10.74 -9.66
N GLN A 927 6.76 11.72 -9.18
CA GLN A 927 8.16 11.51 -8.80
C GLN A 927 8.29 10.90 -7.40
N ASN A 928 9.46 10.33 -7.11
CA ASN A 928 9.83 9.95 -5.74
C ASN A 928 10.26 11.19 -4.95
N ILE A 929 10.05 11.16 -3.64
CA ILE A 929 10.57 12.19 -2.73
C ILE A 929 12.10 12.17 -2.76
N SER A 930 12.73 13.31 -2.99
CA SER A 930 14.19 13.45 -2.93
C SER A 930 14.62 13.78 -1.51
N VAL A 931 15.59 13.04 -0.97
CA VAL A 931 16.11 13.26 0.38
C VAL A 931 17.60 13.55 0.34
N PHE A 932 17.95 14.83 0.40
CA PHE A 932 19.32 15.34 0.43
C PHE A 932 19.92 15.23 1.83
N GLY A 933 21.25 15.12 1.92
CA GLY A 933 21.95 14.97 3.20
C GLY A 933 21.79 13.57 3.82
N ALA A 934 21.24 12.59 3.08
CA ALA A 934 21.03 11.22 3.58
C ALA A 934 22.34 10.47 3.89
N GLY A 935 23.49 11.05 3.52
CA GLY A 935 24.83 10.58 3.91
C GLY A 935 25.34 11.15 5.25
N SER A 936 24.54 11.95 5.96
CA SER A 936 24.93 12.53 7.26
C SER A 936 24.86 11.55 8.43
N ALA A 937 24.11 10.45 8.28
CA ALA A 937 24.10 9.33 9.21
C ALA A 937 23.87 7.99 8.48
N SER A 938 24.39 6.91 9.05
CA SER A 938 24.34 5.57 8.44
C SER A 938 22.91 4.99 8.38
N GLU A 939 22.03 5.40 9.28
CA GLU A 939 20.67 4.87 9.39
C GLU A 939 19.70 5.48 8.36
N TRP A 940 19.93 6.70 7.87
CA TRP A 940 18.99 7.42 7.00
C TRP A 940 18.47 6.61 5.81
N PRO A 941 19.31 5.95 4.98
CA PRO A 941 18.83 5.17 3.84
C PRO A 941 17.93 4.00 4.26
N HIS A 942 18.15 3.43 5.46
CA HIS A 942 17.34 2.35 6.00
C HIS A 942 16.00 2.87 6.53
N VAL A 943 16.01 4.01 7.21
CA VAL A 943 14.79 4.69 7.70
C VAL A 943 13.86 5.00 6.53
N PHE A 944 14.35 5.67 5.50
CA PHE A 944 13.51 6.09 4.36
C PHE A 944 13.02 4.91 3.52
N ARG A 945 13.85 3.86 3.36
CA ARG A 945 13.40 2.60 2.73
C ARG A 945 12.29 1.93 3.55
N GLY A 946 12.41 1.94 4.87
CA GLY A 946 11.39 1.45 5.79
C GLY A 946 10.08 2.21 5.60
N ILE A 947 10.12 3.54 5.67
CA ILE A 947 8.96 4.41 5.47
C ILE A 947 8.32 4.18 4.10
N GLY A 948 9.13 4.05 3.03
CA GLY A 948 8.59 3.78 1.70
C GLY A 948 7.87 2.44 1.60
N PHE A 949 8.30 1.43 2.36
CA PHE A 949 7.60 0.16 2.47
C PHE A 949 6.32 0.25 3.30
N THR A 950 6.33 1.01 4.41
CA THR A 950 5.18 1.10 5.32
C THR A 950 4.09 2.05 4.83
N ALA A 951 4.48 3.20 4.26
CA ALA A 951 3.57 4.26 3.85
C ALA A 951 3.23 4.21 2.35
N GLY A 952 3.92 3.37 1.56
CA GLY A 952 3.72 3.29 0.11
C GLY A 952 4.24 4.53 -0.64
N ILE A 953 5.20 5.25 -0.07
CA ILE A 953 5.71 6.53 -0.59
C ILE A 953 7.15 6.32 -1.06
N GLY A 954 7.39 6.41 -2.37
CA GLY A 954 8.73 6.28 -2.93
C GLY A 954 9.63 7.43 -2.50
N SER A 955 10.88 7.11 -2.12
CA SER A 955 11.90 8.10 -1.79
C SER A 955 13.27 7.72 -2.36
N THR A 956 14.04 8.71 -2.78
CA THR A 956 15.41 8.57 -3.27
C THR A 956 16.36 9.23 -2.27
N SER A 957 17.23 8.44 -1.65
CA SER A 957 18.25 8.95 -0.72
C SER A 957 19.47 9.45 -1.48
N ILE A 958 19.83 10.72 -1.26
CA ILE A 958 20.93 11.41 -1.91
C ILE A 958 22.02 11.67 -0.88
N THR A 959 23.15 10.97 -1.02
CA THR A 959 24.26 10.93 -0.04
C THR A 959 25.39 11.93 -0.32
N GLY A 960 25.42 12.56 -1.50
CA GLY A 960 26.43 13.56 -1.87
C GLY A 960 26.32 14.85 -1.05
N HIS A 961 27.42 15.59 -0.95
CA HIS A 961 27.46 16.89 -0.27
C HIS A 961 26.93 17.97 -1.21
N PHE A 962 25.65 18.31 -1.06
CA PHE A 962 25.00 19.39 -1.79
C PHE A 962 24.53 20.42 -0.77
N ALA A 963 25.19 21.58 -0.73
CA ALA A 963 24.75 22.70 0.09
C ALA A 963 23.54 23.36 -0.58
N SER A 964 22.33 22.83 -0.33
CA SER A 964 21.11 23.24 -1.03
C SER A 964 20.05 23.93 -0.17
N SER A 965 20.11 23.86 1.17
CA SER A 965 19.09 24.46 2.06
C SER A 965 19.53 24.46 3.53
N ASP A 966 18.65 24.87 4.46
CA ASP A 966 18.91 25.09 5.89
C ASP A 966 19.50 23.92 6.66
N HIS A 967 19.21 22.68 6.25
CA HIS A 967 19.80 21.47 6.85
C HIS A 967 21.35 21.49 6.85
N GLN A 968 21.96 22.18 5.88
CA GLN A 968 23.41 22.28 5.76
C GLN A 968 24.06 22.95 6.98
N ALA A 969 23.40 23.95 7.58
CA ALA A 969 23.92 24.64 8.77
C ALA A 969 24.15 23.68 9.94
N PHE A 970 23.39 22.59 10.01
CA PHE A 970 23.49 21.56 11.03
C PHE A 970 24.53 20.49 10.68
N ILE A 971 24.61 20.08 9.40
CA ILE A 971 25.69 19.19 8.92
C ILE A 971 27.06 19.83 9.20
N ASP A 972 27.21 21.13 8.97
CA ASP A 972 28.43 21.90 9.23
C ASP A 972 28.85 21.87 10.72
N LYS A 973 27.90 21.62 11.64
CA LYS A 973 28.13 21.46 13.08
C LYS A 973 28.21 20.00 13.54
N GLY A 974 28.21 19.05 12.60
CA GLY A 974 28.26 17.62 12.89
C GLY A 974 26.93 17.01 13.36
N VAL A 975 25.81 17.70 13.15
CA VAL A 975 24.47 17.19 13.47
C VAL A 975 23.89 16.51 12.23
N PRO A 976 23.42 15.26 12.33
CA PRO A 976 22.73 14.59 11.23
C PRO A 976 21.52 15.39 10.76
N ALA A 977 21.45 15.67 9.46
CA ALA A 977 20.39 16.49 8.91
C ALA A 977 20.08 16.07 7.46
N VAL A 978 18.82 16.20 7.09
CA VAL A 978 18.33 15.92 5.75
C VAL A 978 17.40 17.04 5.26
N GLN A 979 17.34 17.23 3.94
CA GLN A 979 16.31 18.01 3.28
C GLN A 979 15.40 17.09 2.47
N VAL A 980 14.10 17.26 2.64
CA VAL A 980 13.04 16.62 1.88
C VAL A 980 12.56 17.61 0.80
N SER A 981 12.55 17.18 -0.46
CA SER A 981 12.14 17.99 -1.62
C SER A 981 11.41 17.14 -2.67
N SER A 982 10.58 17.79 -3.49
CA SER A 982 9.88 17.22 -4.64
C SER A 982 10.76 17.09 -5.89
N GLY A 983 11.97 17.64 -5.87
CA GLY A 983 12.86 17.68 -7.03
C GLY A 983 12.75 18.99 -7.82
N ALA A 984 13.52 19.08 -8.91
CA ALA A 984 13.63 20.30 -9.69
C ALA A 984 12.37 20.57 -10.54
N ASN A 985 11.99 21.84 -10.66
CA ASN A 985 10.93 22.28 -11.55
C ASN A 985 11.29 23.61 -12.25
N LEU A 986 10.49 24.02 -13.24
CA LEU A 986 10.76 25.22 -14.04
C LEU A 986 10.45 26.54 -13.32
N ASP A 987 9.64 26.48 -12.26
CA ASP A 987 9.08 27.61 -11.51
C ASP A 987 9.96 28.02 -10.32
N TYR A 988 10.93 27.18 -9.93
CA TYR A 988 11.90 27.48 -8.87
C TYR A 988 12.59 28.84 -9.05
N HIS A 989 12.56 29.66 -7.99
CA HIS A 989 13.03 31.05 -7.97
C HIS A 989 12.45 31.87 -9.14
N ARG A 990 11.13 31.80 -9.35
CA ARG A 990 10.42 32.63 -10.33
C ARG A 990 9.09 33.19 -9.80
N PRO A 991 8.61 34.30 -10.39
CA PRO A 991 7.25 34.79 -10.16
C PRO A 991 6.13 33.82 -10.57
N SER A 992 6.45 32.77 -11.34
CA SER A 992 5.50 31.73 -11.71
C SER A 992 5.34 30.63 -10.65
N ASP A 993 6.09 30.68 -9.55
CA ASP A 993 5.87 29.83 -8.39
C ASP A 993 4.62 30.27 -7.61
N THR A 994 3.46 29.85 -8.13
CA THR A 994 2.14 30.26 -7.68
C THR A 994 1.30 29.07 -7.22
N VAL A 995 0.29 29.36 -6.39
CA VAL A 995 -0.55 28.34 -5.72
C VAL A 995 -1.23 27.37 -6.71
N ASP A 996 -1.55 27.79 -7.93
CA ASP A 996 -2.17 26.94 -8.94
C ASP A 996 -1.25 25.80 -9.44
N LYS A 997 0.05 25.85 -9.13
CA LYS A 997 1.02 24.80 -9.45
C LYS A 997 1.12 23.71 -8.39
N ILE A 998 0.54 23.93 -7.22
CA ILE A 998 0.70 23.03 -6.07
C ILE A 998 -0.04 21.71 -6.31
N ASP A 999 0.72 20.62 -6.25
CA ASP A 999 0.22 19.25 -6.20
C ASP A 999 -0.22 18.92 -4.76
N SER A 1000 -1.49 19.20 -4.49
CA SER A 1000 -2.10 18.93 -3.19
C SER A 1000 -2.11 17.45 -2.78
N ALA A 1001 -2.08 16.50 -3.73
CA ALA A 1001 -1.99 15.08 -3.41
C ALA A 1001 -0.55 14.68 -3.07
N GLY A 1002 0.41 15.22 -3.80
CA GLY A 1002 1.85 15.12 -3.50
C GLY A 1002 2.21 15.66 -2.12
N LEU A 1003 1.68 16.83 -1.75
CA LEU A 1003 1.88 17.44 -0.42
C LEU A 1003 1.50 16.51 0.74
N ILE A 1004 0.37 15.81 0.62
CA ILE A 1004 -0.08 14.85 1.64
C ILE A 1004 0.92 13.70 1.78
N LYS A 1005 1.47 13.21 0.67
CA LYS A 1005 2.51 12.17 0.70
C LYS A 1005 3.77 12.69 1.39
N VAL A 1006 4.23 13.90 1.06
CA VAL A 1006 5.40 14.49 1.73
C VAL A 1006 5.15 14.68 3.23
N ALA A 1007 3.99 15.20 3.62
CA ALA A 1007 3.62 15.38 5.02
C ALA A 1007 3.61 14.04 5.78
N MET A 1008 3.06 12.97 5.19
CA MET A 1008 3.10 11.62 5.75
C MET A 1008 4.52 11.09 5.88
N PHE A 1009 5.37 11.30 4.87
CA PHE A 1009 6.78 10.88 4.92
C PHE A 1009 7.55 11.57 6.05
N VAL A 1010 7.36 12.89 6.21
CA VAL A 1010 7.98 13.66 7.29
C VAL A 1010 7.44 13.24 8.65
N LYS A 1011 6.11 13.05 8.78
CA LYS A 1011 5.49 12.53 10.01
C LYS A 1011 6.14 11.22 10.46
N GLU A 1012 6.21 10.22 9.58
CA GLU A 1012 6.78 8.91 9.93
C GLU A 1012 8.28 9.00 10.26
N THR A 1013 9.01 9.90 9.58
CA THR A 1013 10.42 10.18 9.90
C THR A 1013 10.56 10.75 11.32
N VAL A 1014 9.77 11.76 11.67
CA VAL A 1014 9.80 12.38 13.00
C VAL A 1014 9.37 11.37 14.08
N THR A 1015 8.29 10.62 13.86
CA THR A 1015 7.84 9.57 14.78
C THR A 1015 8.93 8.55 15.05
N TYR A 1016 9.62 8.07 14.00
CA TYR A 1016 10.74 7.15 14.15
C TYR A 1016 11.85 7.75 15.03
N LEU A 1017 12.28 8.99 14.75
CA LEU A 1017 13.38 9.64 15.48
C LEU A 1017 13.02 9.93 16.94
N THR A 1018 11.77 10.32 17.23
CA THR A 1018 11.33 10.57 18.61
C THR A 1018 11.31 9.29 19.45
N GLY A 1019 10.87 8.16 18.88
CA GLY A 1019 10.82 6.86 19.57
C GLY A 1019 12.14 6.08 19.56
N ARG A 1020 13.15 6.50 18.80
CA ARG A 1020 14.43 5.78 18.71
C ARG A 1020 15.22 5.89 20.02
N PRO A 1021 15.71 4.76 20.58
CA PRO A 1021 16.51 4.79 21.80
C PRO A 1021 17.91 5.38 21.63
N GLU A 1022 18.57 5.02 20.53
CA GLU A 1022 19.96 5.41 20.24
C GLU A 1022 20.01 6.67 19.35
N MET A 1023 21.03 7.52 19.55
CA MET A 1023 21.31 8.60 18.60
C MET A 1023 21.64 8.03 17.22
N LEU A 1024 21.51 8.86 16.18
CA LEU A 1024 21.96 8.48 14.83
C LEU A 1024 23.49 8.40 14.78
N THR A 1025 24.01 7.47 13.98
CA THR A 1025 25.44 7.27 13.78
C THR A 1025 25.95 8.25 12.73
N ILE A 1026 26.62 9.30 13.18
CA ILE A 1026 27.16 10.37 12.31
C ILE A 1026 28.20 9.80 11.32
N THR A 1027 28.02 10.07 10.04
CA THR A 1027 28.93 9.66 8.95
C THR A 1027 29.58 10.85 8.23
N ILE A 1028 29.48 12.04 8.83
CA ILE A 1028 30.06 13.28 8.32
C ILE A 1028 31.59 13.25 8.58
N ASP A 1029 32.41 13.47 7.55
CA ASP A 1029 33.88 13.48 7.68
C ASP A 1029 34.37 14.65 8.53
N GLY A 1030 34.87 14.38 9.74
CA GLY A 1030 35.28 15.38 10.73
C GLY A 1030 36.55 16.20 10.41
N THR A 1031 36.98 16.34 9.15
CA THR A 1031 38.28 16.96 8.79
C THR A 1031 38.24 18.23 7.94
N GLN A 1032 37.09 18.88 7.70
CA GLN A 1032 37.08 20.23 7.11
C GLN A 1032 36.03 21.17 7.70
N ALA A 1033 36.19 21.52 8.98
CA ALA A 1033 35.52 22.69 9.57
C ALA A 1033 36.57 23.69 10.08
N THR A 1034 37.40 24.20 9.16
CA THR A 1034 37.81 25.60 9.31
C THR A 1034 36.82 26.38 8.46
N PRO A 1035 35.97 27.25 9.05
CA PRO A 1035 35.17 28.15 8.25
C PRO A 1035 36.17 28.99 7.47
N LYS A 1036 36.22 28.80 6.14
CA LYS A 1036 36.78 29.84 5.30
C LYS A 1036 35.94 31.08 5.64
N PRO A 1037 36.54 32.20 6.06
CA PRO A 1037 35.81 33.44 6.18
C PRO A 1037 35.04 33.63 4.88
N ALA A 1038 33.79 34.08 4.95
CA ALA A 1038 33.12 34.60 3.77
C ALA A 1038 34.09 35.60 3.13
N GLU A 1039 34.76 35.17 2.05
CA GLU A 1039 35.61 36.07 1.30
C GLU A 1039 34.65 37.13 0.77
N SER A 1040 34.81 38.35 1.28
CA SER A 1040 34.29 39.57 0.67
C SER A 1040 34.95 39.85 -0.70
N GLY A 1041 35.46 38.83 -1.37
CA GLY A 1041 36.13 38.87 -2.66
C GLY A 1041 35.21 38.30 -3.72
N THR A 1042 34.69 39.19 -4.56
CA THR A 1042 34.50 39.06 -6.02
C THR A 1042 34.73 37.68 -6.70
N ALA A 1043 34.14 36.59 -6.22
CA ALA A 1043 33.85 35.43 -7.06
C ALA A 1043 32.68 35.83 -7.94
N GLY A 1044 32.89 35.90 -9.26
CA GLY A 1044 31.91 36.45 -10.19
C GLY A 1044 30.52 35.84 -9.99
N LYS A 1045 29.50 36.67 -9.74
CA LYS A 1045 28.10 36.24 -9.85
C LYS A 1045 27.93 35.49 -11.18
N ARG A 1046 27.22 34.37 -11.18
CA ARG A 1046 26.90 33.63 -12.42
C ARG A 1046 26.14 34.56 -13.34
N ARG A 1047 26.78 35.01 -14.42
CA ARG A 1047 26.20 35.94 -15.41
C ARG A 1047 25.64 35.21 -16.63
N ALA A 1048 26.07 33.98 -16.87
CA ALA A 1048 25.69 33.18 -18.02
C ALA A 1048 24.73 32.04 -17.67
N SER A 1049 23.81 31.77 -18.58
CA SER A 1049 22.86 30.65 -18.51
C SER A 1049 22.78 29.91 -19.84
N VAL A 1050 22.77 28.58 -19.75
CA VAL A 1050 22.45 27.68 -20.86
C VAL A 1050 20.93 27.47 -20.95
N GLY A 1051 20.19 27.64 -19.85
CA GLY A 1051 18.74 27.40 -19.81
C GLY A 1051 18.35 25.93 -19.63
N THR A 1052 19.23 25.10 -19.08
CA THR A 1052 18.91 23.78 -18.53
C THR A 1052 18.46 23.90 -17.08
N VAL A 1053 17.57 22.99 -16.67
CA VAL A 1053 17.23 22.72 -15.27
C VAL A 1053 17.88 21.38 -14.90
N PRO A 1054 18.91 21.40 -14.04
CA PRO A 1054 19.55 20.19 -13.56
C PRO A 1054 18.60 19.31 -12.74
N ASP A 1055 18.74 17.99 -12.88
CA ASP A 1055 18.23 17.05 -11.89
C ASP A 1055 19.21 17.00 -10.71
N PHE A 1056 18.78 17.53 -9.56
CA PHE A 1056 19.59 17.55 -8.34
C PHE A 1056 19.74 16.17 -7.69
N ALA A 1057 18.89 15.19 -8.03
CA ALA A 1057 18.94 13.84 -7.49
C ALA A 1057 19.90 12.90 -8.26
N PHE A 1058 20.41 13.33 -9.41
CA PHE A 1058 21.32 12.55 -10.23
C PHE A 1058 22.68 12.32 -9.53
N GLN A 1059 23.10 11.06 -9.39
CA GLN A 1059 24.36 10.67 -8.74
C GLN A 1059 25.44 10.15 -9.72
N GLY A 1060 25.19 10.19 -11.02
CA GLY A 1060 26.18 9.79 -12.04
C GLY A 1060 27.17 10.91 -12.38
N PRO A 1061 28.23 10.61 -13.15
CA PRO A 1061 29.13 11.63 -13.68
C PRO A 1061 28.38 12.55 -14.66
N GLY A 1062 28.54 13.86 -14.51
CA GLY A 1062 27.86 14.87 -15.32
C GLY A 1062 26.70 15.54 -14.61
N VAL A 1063 25.87 16.23 -15.39
CA VAL A 1063 24.62 16.87 -14.92
C VAL A 1063 23.47 16.42 -15.80
N LEU A 1064 22.57 15.60 -15.26
CA LEU A 1064 21.33 15.23 -15.92
C LEU A 1064 20.43 16.47 -16.07
N VAL A 1065 19.91 16.68 -17.27
CA VAL A 1065 18.97 17.75 -17.60
C VAL A 1065 17.57 17.25 -17.34
N SER A 1066 16.95 17.71 -16.25
CA SER A 1066 15.56 17.40 -15.92
C SER A 1066 14.58 18.10 -16.86
N ALA A 1067 14.84 19.37 -17.18
CA ALA A 1067 14.05 20.13 -18.13
C ALA A 1067 14.91 21.18 -18.87
N VAL A 1068 14.39 21.67 -19.99
CA VAL A 1068 14.98 22.80 -20.73
C VAL A 1068 13.99 23.96 -20.76
N VAL A 1069 14.48 25.16 -20.49
CA VAL A 1069 13.66 26.37 -20.53
C VAL A 1069 13.26 26.62 -21.99
N PRO A 1070 11.95 26.79 -22.30
CA PRO A 1070 11.52 27.07 -23.67
C PRO A 1070 12.20 28.31 -24.26
N GLY A 1071 12.67 28.21 -25.50
CA GLY A 1071 13.35 29.32 -26.20
C GLY A 1071 14.77 29.63 -25.70
N SER A 1072 15.34 28.81 -24.81
CA SER A 1072 16.68 29.01 -24.26
C SER A 1072 17.81 28.54 -25.19
N PRO A 1073 19.07 28.92 -24.88
CA PRO A 1073 20.24 28.38 -25.59
C PRO A 1073 20.31 26.85 -25.62
N ALA A 1074 19.87 26.17 -24.57
CA ALA A 1074 19.84 24.71 -24.49
C ALA A 1074 18.99 24.11 -25.63
N VAL A 1075 17.79 24.66 -25.84
CA VAL A 1075 16.89 24.24 -26.92
C VAL A 1075 17.52 24.51 -28.28
N ALA A 1076 18.14 25.69 -28.46
CA ALA A 1076 18.82 26.05 -29.70
C ALA A 1076 20.03 25.15 -30.00
N ALA A 1077 20.71 24.65 -28.95
CA ALA A 1077 21.82 23.71 -29.02
C ALA A 1077 21.36 22.24 -29.14
N GLY A 1078 20.05 21.97 -29.19
CA GLY A 1078 19.50 20.62 -29.32
C GLY A 1078 19.55 19.78 -28.03
N ILE A 1079 19.80 20.40 -26.88
CA ILE A 1079 19.73 19.76 -25.56
C ILE A 1079 18.25 19.52 -25.22
N VAL A 1080 17.94 18.33 -24.72
CA VAL A 1080 16.59 17.94 -24.30
C VAL A 1080 16.59 17.39 -22.88
N ALA A 1081 15.41 17.28 -22.28
CA ALA A 1081 15.26 16.57 -21.01
C ALA A 1081 15.71 15.11 -21.16
N GLY A 1082 16.47 14.61 -20.18
CA GLY A 1082 17.09 13.28 -20.21
C GLY A 1082 18.56 13.26 -20.64
N ASP A 1083 19.08 14.35 -21.21
CA ASP A 1083 20.50 14.47 -21.56
C ASP A 1083 21.38 14.58 -20.31
N VAL A 1084 22.55 13.94 -20.30
CA VAL A 1084 23.58 14.14 -19.26
C VAL A 1084 24.69 15.03 -19.81
N LEU A 1085 24.81 16.25 -19.32
CA LEU A 1085 25.89 17.16 -19.70
C LEU A 1085 27.20 16.72 -19.03
N ILE A 1086 28.15 16.22 -19.82
CA ILE A 1086 29.43 15.67 -19.35
C ILE A 1086 30.63 16.58 -19.66
N SER A 1087 30.48 17.57 -20.56
CA SER A 1087 31.46 18.64 -20.71
C SER A 1087 30.83 19.93 -21.25
N LEU A 1088 31.41 21.07 -20.89
CA LEU A 1088 31.05 22.38 -21.41
C LEU A 1088 32.25 23.32 -21.38
N ALA A 1089 32.44 24.12 -22.43
CA ALA A 1089 33.55 25.06 -22.58
C ALA A 1089 34.94 24.41 -22.38
N GLY A 1090 35.11 23.18 -22.87
CA GLY A 1090 36.35 22.41 -22.74
C GLY A 1090 36.65 21.90 -21.33
N THR A 1091 35.70 22.02 -20.40
CA THR A 1091 35.82 21.52 -19.02
C THR A 1091 34.91 20.31 -18.83
N THR A 1092 35.44 19.24 -18.25
CA THR A 1092 34.64 18.08 -17.85
C THR A 1092 33.66 18.48 -16.74
N ILE A 1093 32.39 18.15 -16.93
CA ILE A 1093 31.38 18.28 -15.90
C ILE A 1093 31.31 16.96 -15.16
N GLU A 1094 31.78 16.93 -13.93
CA GLU A 1094 31.72 15.75 -13.06
C GLU A 1094 30.44 15.72 -12.23
N ASN A 1095 29.95 16.90 -11.86
CA ASN A 1095 28.79 17.12 -11.00
C ASN A 1095 28.26 18.57 -11.12
N LEU A 1096 27.18 18.88 -10.40
CA LEU A 1096 26.54 20.20 -10.40
C LEU A 1096 27.48 21.37 -10.02
N GLN A 1097 28.42 21.13 -9.10
CA GLN A 1097 29.39 22.15 -8.69
C GLN A 1097 30.32 22.51 -9.84
N SER A 1098 30.91 21.52 -10.51
CA SER A 1098 31.75 21.74 -11.69
C SER A 1098 30.99 22.44 -12.82
N TYR A 1099 29.71 22.12 -13.02
CA TYR A 1099 28.85 22.80 -13.99
C TYR A 1099 28.63 24.27 -13.64
N THR A 1100 28.33 24.55 -12.38
CA THR A 1100 28.12 25.91 -11.88
C THR A 1100 29.38 26.75 -12.03
N ASP A 1101 30.56 26.18 -11.77
CA ASP A 1101 31.84 26.89 -11.88
C ASP A 1101 32.20 27.19 -13.33
N VAL A 1102 31.91 26.27 -14.27
CA VAL A 1102 32.00 26.57 -15.71
C VAL A 1102 31.09 27.74 -16.07
N LEU A 1103 29.83 27.74 -15.65
CA LEU A 1103 28.90 28.83 -15.97
C LEU A 1103 29.30 30.19 -15.37
N LYS A 1104 29.96 30.21 -14.21
CA LYS A 1104 30.52 31.45 -13.62
C LYS A 1104 31.68 32.01 -14.44
N SER A 1105 32.39 31.17 -15.19
CA SER A 1105 33.50 31.59 -16.05
C SER A 1105 33.06 32.21 -17.38
N LEU A 1106 31.82 31.96 -17.80
CA LEU A 1106 31.28 32.38 -19.10
C LEU A 1106 30.59 33.74 -19.04
N SER A 1107 30.65 34.48 -20.15
CA SER A 1107 29.95 35.74 -20.37
C SER A 1107 28.76 35.57 -21.32
N PRO A 1108 27.66 36.32 -21.13
CA PRO A 1108 26.54 36.32 -22.09
C PRO A 1108 26.99 36.65 -23.51
N GLY A 1109 26.58 35.82 -24.48
CA GLY A 1109 26.99 35.90 -25.87
C GLY A 1109 28.18 34.99 -26.22
N ASP A 1110 28.84 34.35 -25.24
CA ASP A 1110 29.87 33.36 -25.52
C ASP A 1110 29.25 32.10 -26.15
N THR A 1111 29.82 31.67 -27.28
CA THR A 1111 29.49 30.39 -27.91
C THR A 1111 30.53 29.35 -27.51
N VAL A 1112 30.10 28.29 -26.83
CA VAL A 1112 30.99 27.25 -26.28
C VAL A 1112 30.57 25.87 -26.74
N ALA A 1113 31.55 25.03 -27.05
CA ALA A 1113 31.32 23.61 -27.32
C ALA A 1113 31.09 22.84 -26.00
N GLY A 1114 30.27 21.81 -26.05
CA GLY A 1114 30.03 20.88 -24.96
C GLY A 1114 29.68 19.50 -25.49
N VAL A 1115 29.52 18.54 -24.58
CA VAL A 1115 29.11 17.17 -24.91
C VAL A 1115 28.00 16.76 -23.96
N VAL A 1116 26.89 16.29 -24.51
CA VAL A 1116 25.81 15.63 -23.77
C VAL A 1116 25.79 14.15 -24.07
N GLN A 1117 25.40 13.33 -23.11
CA GLN A 1117 25.13 11.92 -23.31
C GLN A 1117 23.62 11.70 -23.38
N ARG A 1118 23.15 11.08 -24.46
CA ARG A 1118 21.75 10.74 -24.72
C ARG A 1118 21.66 9.27 -25.09
N ASP A 1119 20.86 8.50 -24.35
CA ASP A 1119 20.69 7.06 -24.59
C ASP A 1119 22.02 6.28 -24.67
N GLY A 1120 23.03 6.73 -23.91
CA GLY A 1120 24.37 6.16 -23.88
C GLY A 1120 25.34 6.71 -24.93
N GLU A 1121 24.87 7.43 -25.95
CA GLU A 1121 25.70 8.03 -27.01
C GLU A 1121 26.14 9.46 -26.66
N SER A 1122 27.39 9.82 -27.01
CA SER A 1122 27.91 11.18 -26.84
C SER A 1122 27.57 12.06 -28.04
N ILE A 1123 26.95 13.19 -27.78
CA ILE A 1123 26.51 14.17 -28.77
C ILE A 1123 27.26 15.49 -28.51
N ASP A 1124 28.03 15.93 -29.50
CA ASP A 1124 28.65 17.26 -29.48
C ASP A 1124 27.57 18.34 -29.64
N ILE A 1125 27.62 19.35 -28.79
CA ILE A 1125 26.73 20.51 -28.82
C ILE A 1125 27.54 21.81 -28.91
N GLU A 1126 26.94 22.82 -29.52
CA GLU A 1126 27.46 24.18 -29.51
C GLU A 1126 26.38 25.09 -28.94
N VAL A 1127 26.68 25.76 -27.82
CA VAL A 1127 25.68 26.56 -27.10
C VAL A 1127 26.15 27.99 -26.93
N THR A 1128 25.29 28.94 -27.31
CA THR A 1128 25.53 30.38 -27.11
C THR A 1128 24.85 30.81 -25.82
N VAL A 1129 25.62 30.94 -24.73
CA VAL A 1129 25.06 31.24 -23.41
C VAL A 1129 24.44 32.63 -23.39
N THR A 1130 23.35 32.78 -22.65
CA THR A 1130 22.63 34.06 -22.51
C THR A 1130 22.84 34.66 -21.13
N ALA A 1131 22.41 35.91 -20.94
CA ALA A 1131 22.37 36.50 -19.61
C ALA A 1131 21.48 35.67 -18.70
N ARG A 1132 21.94 35.44 -17.47
CA ARG A 1132 21.12 34.81 -16.42
C ARG A 1132 19.97 35.73 -15.99
#